data_AF-F0ZZ41-F1
#
_entry.id   AF-F0ZZ41-F1
#
_cell.length_a   1.000
_cell.length_b   1.000
_cell.length_c   1.000
_cell.angle_alpha   90.00
_cell.angle_beta   90.00
_cell.angle_gamma   90.00
#
_symmetry.space_group_name_H-M   'P 1'
#
loop_
_entity.id
_entity.type
_entity.pdbx_description
1 polymer ?
#
loop_
_entity_poly.entity_id
_entity_poly.type
_entity_poly.pdbx_seq_one_letter_code
_entity_poly.pdbx_strand_id
1 'polypeptide(L)'
;MNKILKYSFCIFIILNLFSRINCNITEDEQIQAERIFSILGQLALPICSYFTCSGTDGEVNRDITGIIIHPSGENIYDLSSIDFSVFKNVHQIDLGRKIIPPLNLLSQIKNYTNLISLSVYGLVEGVDVSLPSSLVSIAFENFKGTFYTKWVNADADRLYVHNTIDFSISGAFVKSKITSLDFPIPPQGFPDLSTLFPNLISVAIYFKEVTLGSSYIPSSFLGSIEKLPVSSVIFEFDANTTKKELSKKIYLPDFSRSPLYYFRIDGDGFVLNQGQSLDFINSFSSFEISLINCKSLFKTCSNCYKVPIGSKCEFSFIKFYVDQVDLRNCTKIKLWEIEPSQNITFNNMNFKKLSNLDITNTSLSGDLPDEMCQMGYTGVSIKNNLFSTKVPSCYICTSDQSVRTNILPNKFTTFGLESPASCPNFKIEYKDLYLVDTRGDVIVISGKDLGFNVDVEGVDSWDFTVPNELIRIYTEKGLGTTNKTIKVTFNDREKQISFNYHYAPPEISSYYVDTDNGIIFFVGSGFSTESQANANMLTMSDNDTPYSAPFSNREASSIFVYISGLQKPPTAGQVFSVQVVSGSQQSKEVSFVYGINQIGINDDIAFNSGDTTVISGTFPTTDPSKVSIVIKKDYYFIECTTLEVSNTLLTFTCPKSDIVVGTDLPFYLTIDGLFCDTIATVYQVYGTYTPPPTPSPIDSSSSSSPSPSPSPSPSQTSSSDEVSSSLKLEFPLTLILGIFLFSLFK
;
A
#
# COMPACT_ATOMS: atom_id res chain seq x y z
N MET A 1 -17.96 -3.38 58.03
CA MET A 1 -18.36 -3.77 56.65
C MET A 1 -19.87 -3.87 56.43
N ASN A 2 -20.68 -4.52 57.27
CA ASN A 2 -22.13 -4.67 57.02
C ASN A 2 -23.01 -3.38 57.08
N LYS A 3 -22.51 -2.26 57.63
CA LYS A 3 -23.24 -0.97 57.63
C LYS A 3 -22.95 -0.11 56.38
N ILE A 4 -21.81 -0.31 55.71
CA ILE A 4 -21.44 0.44 54.51
C ILE A 4 -22.14 -0.14 53.26
N LEU A 5 -22.38 -1.46 53.22
CA LEU A 5 -23.19 -2.08 52.16
C LEU A 5 -24.66 -1.63 52.18
N LYS A 6 -25.27 -1.43 53.35
CA LYS A 6 -26.67 -0.96 53.45
C LYS A 6 -26.83 0.50 53.03
N TYR A 7 -25.86 1.37 53.31
CA TYR A 7 -25.90 2.76 52.86
C TYR A 7 -25.59 2.91 51.36
N SER A 8 -24.70 2.09 50.81
CA SER A 8 -24.45 2.07 49.35
C SER A 8 -25.68 1.58 48.58
N PHE A 9 -26.40 0.57 49.10
CA PHE A 9 -27.63 0.07 48.47
C PHE A 9 -28.79 1.09 48.55
N CYS A 10 -28.94 1.80 49.67
CA CYS A 10 -29.94 2.87 49.79
C CYS A 10 -29.60 4.11 48.95
N ILE A 11 -28.32 4.48 48.82
CA ILE A 11 -27.89 5.59 47.95
C ILE A 11 -28.06 5.22 46.48
N PHE A 12 -27.84 3.96 46.09
CA PHE A 12 -28.11 3.47 44.73
C PHE A 12 -29.61 3.46 44.40
N ILE A 13 -30.48 3.10 45.35
CA ILE A 13 -31.94 3.16 45.19
C ILE A 13 -32.43 4.62 45.15
N ILE A 14 -31.89 5.51 45.98
CA ILE A 14 -32.27 6.92 46.02
C ILE A 14 -31.76 7.66 44.76
N LEU A 15 -30.55 7.37 44.26
CA LEU A 15 -30.06 7.95 43.00
C LEU A 15 -30.79 7.41 41.76
N ASN A 16 -31.27 6.16 41.78
CA ASN A 16 -32.17 5.64 40.73
C ASN A 16 -33.60 6.20 40.83
N LEU A 17 -34.06 6.59 42.03
CA LEU A 17 -35.34 7.29 42.21
C LEU A 17 -35.28 8.77 41.78
N PHE A 18 -34.11 9.42 41.89
CA PHE A 18 -33.93 10.84 41.54
C PHE A 18 -33.39 11.11 40.13
N SER A 19 -33.00 10.08 39.36
CA SER A 19 -32.62 10.20 37.95
C SER A 19 -33.72 9.78 36.97
N ARG A 20 -34.98 9.70 37.44
CA ARG A 20 -36.16 9.77 36.56
C ARG A 20 -36.26 11.17 35.95
N ILE A 21 -35.30 11.52 35.10
CA ILE A 21 -35.40 12.61 34.15
C ILE A 21 -36.58 12.19 33.26
N ASN A 22 -37.74 12.79 33.52
CA ASN A 22 -38.96 12.55 32.76
C ASN A 22 -38.62 12.75 31.29
N CYS A 23 -38.54 11.67 30.54
CA CYS A 23 -38.52 11.74 29.09
C CYS A 23 -40.00 11.86 28.67
N ASN A 24 -40.33 12.82 27.81
CA ASN A 24 -41.67 12.93 27.21
C ASN A 24 -41.94 11.83 26.15
N ILE A 25 -41.53 10.60 26.46
CA ILE A 25 -41.91 9.39 25.76
C ILE A 25 -43.41 9.24 25.99
N THR A 26 -44.18 9.00 24.93
CA THR A 26 -45.61 8.76 25.10
C THR A 26 -45.84 7.53 25.98
N GLU A 27 -46.95 7.48 26.72
CA GLU A 27 -47.25 6.35 27.61
C GLU A 27 -47.17 5.01 26.86
N ASP A 28 -47.65 4.98 25.61
CA ASP A 28 -47.59 3.81 24.75
C ASP A 28 -46.16 3.41 24.34
N GLU A 29 -45.31 4.37 23.96
CA GLU A 29 -43.90 4.11 23.66
C GLU A 29 -43.15 3.60 24.88
N GLN A 30 -43.43 4.15 26.06
CA GLN A 30 -42.85 3.69 27.31
C GLN A 30 -43.26 2.25 27.61
N ILE A 31 -44.55 1.92 27.47
CA ILE A 31 -45.07 0.55 27.68
C ILE A 31 -44.37 -0.44 26.75
N GLN A 32 -44.21 -0.11 25.46
CA GLN A 32 -43.56 -1.02 24.52
C GLN A 32 -42.04 -1.14 24.77
N ALA A 33 -41.37 -0.05 25.13
CA ALA A 33 -39.94 -0.07 25.50
C ALA A 33 -39.69 -0.93 26.76
N GLU A 34 -40.53 -0.80 27.78
CA GLU A 34 -40.44 -1.62 29.00
C GLU A 34 -40.71 -3.11 28.72
N ARG A 35 -41.64 -3.42 27.80
CA ARG A 35 -41.87 -4.80 27.34
C ARG A 35 -40.63 -5.37 26.63
N ILE A 36 -39.99 -4.60 25.76
CA ILE A 36 -38.73 -5.00 25.11
C ILE A 36 -37.68 -5.33 26.18
N PHE A 37 -37.50 -4.49 27.20
CA PHE A 37 -36.55 -4.78 28.29
C PHE A 37 -36.88 -6.04 29.07
N SER A 38 -38.16 -6.25 29.38
CA SER A 38 -38.61 -7.46 30.05
C SER A 38 -38.28 -8.71 29.22
N ILE A 39 -38.44 -8.67 27.89
CA ILE A 39 -38.11 -9.77 26.99
C ILE A 39 -36.59 -9.99 26.96
N LEU A 40 -35.80 -8.91 26.90
CA LEU A 40 -34.34 -8.98 26.88
C LEU A 40 -33.72 -9.41 28.22
N GLY A 41 -34.52 -9.54 29.29
CA GLY A 41 -34.05 -9.89 30.63
C GLY A 41 -33.20 -8.78 31.28
N GLN A 42 -33.35 -7.54 30.80
CA GLN A 42 -32.61 -6.39 31.33
C GLN A 42 -33.38 -5.78 32.50
N LEU A 43 -32.68 -5.53 33.62
CA LEU A 43 -33.24 -4.82 34.77
C LEU A 43 -33.52 -3.36 34.37
N ALA A 44 -34.51 -2.75 35.03
CA ALA A 44 -35.09 -1.42 34.73
C ALA A 44 -34.05 -0.28 34.71
N LEU A 45 -33.30 -0.19 33.61
CA LEU A 45 -32.42 0.91 33.27
C LEU A 45 -33.22 1.99 32.52
N PRO A 46 -32.73 3.25 32.48
CA PRO A 46 -33.36 4.29 31.68
C PRO A 46 -33.52 3.87 30.22
N ILE A 47 -34.67 4.15 29.60
CA ILE A 47 -34.97 3.73 28.22
C ILE A 47 -33.88 4.17 27.24
N CYS A 48 -33.41 5.41 27.36
CA CYS A 48 -32.35 5.95 26.51
C CYS A 48 -30.95 5.36 26.74
N SER A 49 -30.79 4.37 27.64
CA SER A 49 -29.55 3.58 27.75
C SER A 49 -29.44 2.47 26.70
N TYR A 50 -30.56 2.08 26.09
CA TYR A 50 -30.63 1.03 25.05
C TYR A 50 -31.27 1.51 23.75
N PHE A 51 -32.06 2.58 23.82
CA PHE A 51 -32.62 3.25 22.65
C PHE A 51 -31.82 4.52 22.36
N THR A 52 -31.73 4.87 21.08
CA THR A 52 -31.24 6.21 20.71
C THR A 52 -32.36 7.20 20.95
N CYS A 53 -32.12 8.21 21.76
CA CYS A 53 -33.07 9.28 22.02
C CYS A 53 -32.51 10.62 21.55
N SER A 54 -33.34 11.49 20.98
CA SER A 54 -32.96 12.87 20.66
C SER A 54 -33.55 13.86 21.65
N GLY A 55 -32.73 14.81 22.09
CA GLY A 55 -33.10 15.99 22.89
C GLY A 55 -31.82 16.75 23.25
N THR A 56 -31.86 18.08 23.36
CA THR A 56 -30.66 18.83 23.77
C THR A 56 -30.35 18.59 25.26
N ASP A 57 -29.08 18.65 25.64
CA ASP A 57 -28.68 18.47 27.05
C ASP A 57 -29.38 19.50 27.94
N GLY A 58 -30.33 19.02 28.77
CA GLY A 58 -31.15 19.85 29.65
C GLY A 58 -32.65 19.91 29.27
N GLU A 59 -33.04 19.42 28.10
CA GLU A 59 -34.45 19.30 27.74
C GLU A 59 -35.10 18.05 28.35
N VAL A 60 -36.26 18.27 28.96
CA VAL A 60 -37.16 17.24 29.53
C VAL A 60 -37.85 16.44 28.41
N ASN A 61 -37.68 16.85 27.15
CA ASN A 61 -38.33 16.23 26.00
C ASN A 61 -37.30 15.40 25.22
N ARG A 62 -37.35 14.07 25.41
CA ARG A 62 -36.56 13.12 24.64
C ARG A 62 -37.49 12.15 23.94
N ASP A 63 -37.39 12.10 22.61
CA ASP A 63 -38.10 11.15 21.77
C ASP A 63 -37.21 9.95 21.45
N ILE A 64 -37.80 8.76 21.31
CA ILE A 64 -37.07 7.59 20.81
C ILE A 64 -36.87 7.75 19.30
N THR A 65 -35.63 7.98 18.88
CA THR A 65 -35.25 8.15 17.47
C THR A 65 -34.55 6.93 16.87
N GLY A 66 -34.17 5.95 17.69
CA GLY A 66 -33.54 4.73 17.19
C GLY A 66 -33.79 3.52 18.08
N ILE A 67 -34.15 2.41 17.44
CA ILE A 67 -34.35 1.10 18.08
C ILE A 67 -33.22 0.19 17.58
N ILE A 68 -32.18 0.00 18.39
CA ILE A 68 -30.98 -0.78 18.01
C ILE A 68 -30.81 -1.91 19.03
N ILE A 69 -31.06 -3.14 18.62
CA ILE A 69 -31.11 -4.30 19.51
C ILE A 69 -30.22 -5.41 18.97
N HIS A 70 -29.01 -5.51 19.53
CA HIS A 70 -28.01 -6.55 19.22
C HIS A 70 -27.65 -7.30 20.51
N PRO A 71 -28.46 -8.28 20.93
CA PRO A 71 -28.19 -8.98 22.17
C PRO A 71 -26.89 -9.79 22.03
N SER A 72 -26.00 -9.63 23.01
CA SER A 72 -24.80 -10.46 23.12
C SER A 72 -25.17 -11.81 23.73
N GLY A 73 -24.97 -12.90 23.00
CA GLY A 73 -25.16 -14.26 23.50
C GLY A 73 -25.92 -15.17 22.55
N GLU A 74 -26.20 -16.39 23.02
CA GLU A 74 -26.84 -17.43 22.20
C GLU A 74 -28.38 -17.43 22.26
N ASN A 75 -28.95 -16.74 23.25
CA ASN A 75 -30.40 -16.70 23.48
C ASN A 75 -31.12 -16.00 22.32
N ILE A 76 -32.28 -16.54 21.96
CA ILE A 76 -33.20 -15.94 20.97
C ILE A 76 -34.27 -15.17 21.74
N TYR A 77 -34.59 -13.96 21.28
CA TYR A 77 -35.54 -13.06 21.93
C TYR A 77 -36.74 -12.82 21.01
N ASP A 78 -37.92 -13.15 21.52
CA ASP A 78 -39.17 -13.07 20.77
C ASP A 78 -39.88 -11.73 21.00
N LEU A 79 -39.80 -10.84 20.02
CA LEU A 79 -40.48 -9.54 20.02
C LEU A 79 -41.83 -9.60 19.29
N SER A 80 -42.39 -10.78 19.00
CA SER A 80 -43.64 -10.92 18.24
C SER A 80 -44.84 -10.20 18.85
N SER A 81 -44.81 -9.95 20.15
CA SER A 81 -45.86 -9.23 20.90
C SER A 81 -45.69 -7.71 20.97
N ILE A 82 -44.58 -7.17 20.44
CA ILE A 82 -44.29 -5.74 20.47
C ILE A 82 -45.04 -5.02 19.35
N ASP A 83 -45.70 -3.92 19.69
CA ASP A 83 -46.27 -3.00 18.71
C ASP A 83 -45.27 -1.89 18.44
N PHE A 84 -44.56 -1.98 17.32
CA PHE A 84 -43.65 -0.95 16.88
C PHE A 84 -44.39 0.32 16.47
N SER A 85 -45.65 0.27 16.02
CA SER A 85 -46.34 1.43 15.43
C SER A 85 -46.49 2.64 16.38
N VAL A 86 -46.24 2.45 17.67
CA VAL A 86 -46.23 3.52 18.68
C VAL A 86 -45.02 4.46 18.54
N PHE A 87 -43.88 4.00 17.99
CA PHE A 87 -42.62 4.74 17.94
C PHE A 87 -42.54 5.68 16.71
N LYS A 88 -43.27 6.80 16.74
CA LYS A 88 -43.52 7.64 15.55
C LYS A 88 -42.31 8.42 15.03
N ASN A 89 -41.35 8.75 15.90
CA ASN A 89 -40.21 9.63 15.58
C ASN A 89 -38.91 8.86 15.26
N VAL A 90 -39.02 7.55 15.01
CA VAL A 90 -37.85 6.69 14.78
C VAL A 90 -37.24 6.92 13.40
N HIS A 91 -35.93 7.15 13.39
CA HIS A 91 -35.07 7.27 12.21
C HIS A 91 -34.38 5.96 11.85
N GLN A 92 -34.17 5.07 12.83
CA GLN A 92 -33.45 3.82 12.63
C GLN A 92 -34.10 2.67 13.40
N ILE A 93 -34.33 1.56 12.70
CA ILE A 93 -34.64 0.27 13.31
C ILE A 93 -33.53 -0.69 12.91
N ASP A 94 -32.87 -1.30 13.88
CA ASP A 94 -31.80 -2.28 13.69
C ASP A 94 -31.96 -3.44 14.68
N LEU A 95 -32.40 -4.59 14.17
CA LEU A 95 -32.72 -5.78 14.95
C LEU A 95 -31.77 -6.92 14.58
N GLY A 96 -30.88 -7.31 15.50
CA GLY A 96 -29.86 -8.35 15.29
C GLY A 96 -30.41 -9.76 15.05
N ARG A 97 -29.55 -10.69 14.63
CA ARG A 97 -29.89 -12.07 14.19
C ARG A 97 -30.68 -12.90 15.19
N LYS A 98 -30.57 -12.58 16.47
CA LYS A 98 -31.20 -13.32 17.58
C LYS A 98 -32.56 -12.73 17.98
N ILE A 99 -33.06 -11.74 17.24
CA ILE A 99 -34.38 -11.14 17.46
C ILE A 99 -35.39 -11.77 16.49
N ILE A 100 -36.52 -12.23 17.02
CA ILE A 100 -37.70 -12.60 16.22
C ILE A 100 -38.64 -11.38 16.21
N PRO A 101 -38.70 -10.61 15.11
CA PRO A 101 -39.61 -9.46 15.02
C PRO A 101 -41.07 -9.90 14.88
N PRO A 102 -42.05 -9.01 15.10
CA PRO A 102 -43.43 -9.24 14.70
C PRO A 102 -43.55 -9.54 13.20
N LEU A 103 -44.32 -10.54 12.82
CA LEU A 103 -44.56 -10.89 11.41
C LEU A 103 -45.17 -9.72 10.61
N ASN A 104 -45.93 -8.87 11.28
CA ASN A 104 -46.53 -7.67 10.69
C ASN A 104 -45.68 -6.40 10.86
N LEU A 105 -44.39 -6.50 11.20
CA LEU A 105 -43.49 -5.36 11.40
C LEU A 105 -43.57 -4.34 10.24
N LEU A 106 -43.47 -4.80 8.99
CA LEU A 106 -43.54 -3.93 7.82
C LEU A 106 -44.87 -3.15 7.72
N SER A 107 -45.97 -3.77 8.18
CA SER A 107 -47.28 -3.11 8.24
C SER A 107 -47.38 -2.09 9.37
N GLN A 108 -46.67 -2.30 10.48
CA GLN A 108 -46.64 -1.39 11.63
C GLN A 108 -45.84 -0.12 11.31
N ILE A 109 -44.73 -0.23 10.55
CA ILE A 109 -43.83 0.89 10.26
C ILE A 109 -44.16 1.68 8.98
N LYS A 110 -45.16 1.24 8.20
CA LYS A 110 -45.51 1.84 6.89
C LYS A 110 -45.83 3.34 6.94
N ASN A 111 -46.27 3.84 8.09
CA ASN A 111 -46.68 5.22 8.30
C ASN A 111 -45.58 6.10 8.90
N TYR A 112 -44.36 5.59 9.07
CA TYR A 112 -43.26 6.37 9.63
C TYR A 112 -42.84 7.39 8.57
N THR A 113 -42.70 8.65 8.94
CA THR A 113 -42.28 9.71 8.01
C THR A 113 -40.79 9.97 8.03
N ASN A 114 -40.11 9.55 9.11
CA ASN A 114 -38.72 9.91 9.37
C ASN A 114 -37.78 8.70 9.37
N LEU A 115 -38.27 7.50 9.03
CA LEU A 115 -37.46 6.27 9.05
C LEU A 115 -36.45 6.29 7.89
N ILE A 116 -35.17 6.41 8.21
CA ILE A 116 -34.06 6.49 7.24
C ILE A 116 -33.43 5.12 7.02
N SER A 117 -33.31 4.30 8.08
CA SER A 117 -32.66 2.99 8.01
C SER A 117 -33.51 1.90 8.64
N LEU A 118 -33.66 0.79 7.92
CA LEU A 118 -34.32 -0.42 8.40
C LEU A 118 -33.41 -1.63 8.20
N SER A 119 -32.88 -2.18 9.29
CA SER A 119 -32.06 -3.38 9.33
C SER A 119 -32.73 -4.44 10.20
N VAL A 120 -33.02 -5.59 9.63
CA VAL A 120 -33.62 -6.72 10.36
C VAL A 120 -32.91 -7.99 9.95
N TYR A 121 -32.12 -8.50 10.89
CA TYR A 121 -31.34 -9.71 10.70
C TYR A 121 -32.10 -10.97 11.13
N GLY A 122 -33.26 -10.83 11.80
CA GLY A 122 -34.23 -11.89 12.03
C GLY A 122 -35.11 -12.18 10.79
N LEU A 123 -36.05 -13.13 10.91
CA LEU A 123 -36.98 -13.47 9.82
C LEU A 123 -37.95 -12.30 9.52
N VAL A 124 -37.96 -11.83 8.27
CA VAL A 124 -38.92 -10.84 7.76
C VAL A 124 -39.76 -11.48 6.66
N GLU A 125 -41.08 -11.40 6.76
CA GLU A 125 -41.99 -11.83 5.70
C GLU A 125 -42.41 -10.65 4.82
N GLY A 126 -42.41 -10.86 3.51
CA GLY A 126 -42.82 -9.84 2.55
C GLY A 126 -44.33 -9.63 2.55
N VAL A 127 -44.76 -8.37 2.73
CA VAL A 127 -46.18 -7.98 2.74
C VAL A 127 -46.39 -6.79 1.82
N ASP A 128 -47.47 -6.78 1.01
CA ASP A 128 -47.73 -5.70 0.06
C ASP A 128 -48.12 -4.37 0.74
N VAL A 129 -47.13 -3.63 1.25
CA VAL A 129 -47.27 -2.32 1.90
C VAL A 129 -46.38 -1.28 1.24
N SER A 130 -46.73 0.00 1.35
CA SER A 130 -45.85 1.10 0.97
C SER A 130 -44.97 1.44 2.17
N LEU A 131 -43.68 1.13 2.10
CA LEU A 131 -42.72 1.53 3.13
C LEU A 131 -42.44 3.04 3.06
N PRO A 132 -41.95 3.65 4.15
CA PRO A 132 -41.61 5.07 4.19
C PRO A 132 -40.73 5.52 3.03
N SER A 133 -41.11 6.61 2.37
CA SER A 133 -40.31 7.21 1.29
C SER A 133 -39.00 7.85 1.78
N SER A 134 -38.83 8.00 3.10
CA SER A 134 -37.60 8.47 3.73
C SER A 134 -36.51 7.40 3.84
N LEU A 135 -36.82 6.13 3.56
CA LEU A 135 -35.87 5.03 3.72
C LEU A 135 -34.73 5.14 2.70
N VAL A 136 -33.51 5.32 3.20
CA VAL A 136 -32.31 5.37 2.37
C VAL A 136 -31.58 4.02 2.39
N SER A 137 -31.67 3.28 3.51
CA SER A 137 -31.03 1.98 3.69
C SER A 137 -32.02 0.90 4.11
N ILE A 138 -32.03 -0.23 3.38
CA ILE A 138 -32.85 -1.41 3.68
C ILE A 138 -31.94 -2.63 3.77
N ALA A 139 -32.00 -3.35 4.90
CA ALA A 139 -31.24 -4.58 5.12
C ALA A 139 -32.11 -5.69 5.73
N PHE A 140 -32.28 -6.80 5.02
CA PHE A 140 -32.97 -8.01 5.49
C PHE A 140 -32.05 -9.22 5.36
N GLU A 141 -31.63 -9.83 6.46
CA GLU A 141 -30.78 -11.03 6.37
C GLU A 141 -31.57 -12.31 6.15
N ASN A 142 -32.72 -12.48 6.79
CA ASN A 142 -33.55 -13.67 6.63
C ASN A 142 -34.90 -13.27 6.04
N PHE A 143 -35.02 -13.24 4.71
CA PHE A 143 -36.22 -12.71 4.05
C PHE A 143 -37.08 -13.80 3.41
N LYS A 144 -38.38 -13.84 3.72
CA LYS A 144 -39.31 -14.82 3.17
C LYS A 144 -40.39 -14.18 2.29
N GLY A 145 -40.63 -14.73 1.12
CA GLY A 145 -41.71 -14.36 0.22
C GLY A 145 -41.36 -13.31 -0.83
N THR A 146 -42.30 -12.42 -1.14
CA THR A 146 -42.17 -11.44 -2.23
C THR A 146 -41.55 -10.13 -1.74
N PHE A 147 -40.44 -9.73 -2.35
CA PHE A 147 -39.87 -8.40 -2.21
C PHE A 147 -40.55 -7.44 -3.19
N TYR A 148 -41.14 -6.36 -2.67
CA TYR A 148 -41.83 -5.38 -3.51
C TYR A 148 -40.87 -4.24 -3.86
N THR A 149 -40.59 -4.04 -5.14
CA THR A 149 -39.59 -3.04 -5.59
C THR A 149 -39.96 -1.61 -5.19
N LYS A 150 -41.25 -1.32 -4.97
CA LYS A 150 -41.75 -0.03 -4.47
C LYS A 150 -41.24 0.35 -3.08
N TRP A 151 -40.64 -0.58 -2.34
CA TRP A 151 -39.96 -0.31 -1.08
C TRP A 151 -38.67 0.48 -1.27
N VAL A 152 -38.05 0.35 -2.44
CA VAL A 152 -36.82 1.05 -2.78
C VAL A 152 -37.20 2.33 -3.50
N ASN A 153 -37.06 3.46 -2.81
CA ASN A 153 -37.29 4.76 -3.41
C ASN A 153 -36.06 5.26 -4.19
N ALA A 154 -36.19 6.41 -4.85
CA ALA A 154 -35.13 6.99 -5.67
C ALA A 154 -33.90 7.44 -4.87
N ASP A 155 -34.07 7.76 -3.59
CA ASP A 155 -33.00 8.22 -2.69
C ASP A 155 -32.30 7.08 -1.95
N ALA A 156 -32.77 5.84 -2.08
CA ALA A 156 -32.13 4.67 -1.51
C ALA A 156 -30.66 4.56 -1.96
N ASP A 157 -29.75 4.38 -1.01
CA ASP A 157 -28.30 4.27 -1.23
C ASP A 157 -27.77 2.85 -1.00
N ARG A 158 -28.48 2.05 -0.19
CA ARG A 158 -28.08 0.71 0.23
C ARG A 158 -29.28 -0.23 0.22
N LEU A 159 -29.09 -1.37 -0.42
CA LEU A 159 -30.06 -2.46 -0.41
C LEU A 159 -29.33 -3.76 -0.10
N TYR A 160 -29.70 -4.40 0.99
CA TYR A 160 -29.19 -5.70 1.43
C TYR A 160 -30.36 -6.65 1.65
N VAL A 161 -30.42 -7.74 0.90
CA VAL A 161 -31.36 -8.84 1.12
C VAL A 161 -30.56 -10.13 0.97
N HIS A 162 -30.58 -10.96 2.00
CA HIS A 162 -29.83 -12.22 2.03
C HIS A 162 -30.71 -13.35 2.58
N ASN A 163 -30.13 -14.54 2.74
CA ASN A 163 -30.73 -15.80 3.24
C ASN A 163 -32.25 -15.91 3.05
N THR A 164 -32.68 -15.96 1.79
CA THR A 164 -34.10 -15.85 1.50
C THR A 164 -34.86 -17.18 1.67
N ILE A 165 -36.19 -17.17 1.65
CA ILE A 165 -37.04 -18.38 1.55
C ILE A 165 -38.20 -18.03 0.62
N ASP A 166 -38.48 -18.86 -0.39
CA ASP A 166 -39.54 -18.61 -1.39
C ASP A 166 -39.47 -17.22 -2.05
N PHE A 167 -38.24 -16.77 -2.35
CA PHE A 167 -37.99 -15.42 -2.84
C PHE A 167 -38.61 -15.16 -4.21
N SER A 168 -39.33 -14.06 -4.31
CA SER A 168 -39.83 -13.51 -5.57
C SER A 168 -39.77 -11.99 -5.53
N ILE A 169 -39.91 -11.36 -6.69
CA ILE A 169 -39.95 -9.89 -6.80
C ILE A 169 -41.25 -9.49 -7.46
N SER A 170 -41.89 -8.44 -6.94
CA SER A 170 -43.07 -7.82 -7.53
C SER A 170 -42.81 -6.34 -7.84
N GLY A 171 -43.13 -5.94 -9.07
CA GLY A 171 -42.92 -4.59 -9.58
C GLY A 171 -41.61 -4.41 -10.36
N ALA A 172 -41.35 -3.16 -10.75
CA ALA A 172 -40.10 -2.73 -11.36
C ALA A 172 -39.37 -1.78 -10.40
N PHE A 173 -38.05 -1.89 -10.31
CA PHE A 173 -37.25 -0.92 -9.58
C PHE A 173 -37.33 0.44 -10.28
N VAL A 174 -37.44 1.50 -9.48
CA VAL A 174 -37.20 2.85 -9.96
C VAL A 174 -35.69 3.09 -10.00
N LYS A 175 -35.25 4.01 -10.85
CA LYS A 175 -33.87 4.47 -10.85
C LYS A 175 -33.54 5.04 -9.47
N SER A 176 -32.52 4.53 -8.80
CA SER A 176 -32.15 4.94 -7.45
C SER A 176 -30.67 5.32 -7.33
N LYS A 177 -30.31 5.86 -6.16
CA LYS A 177 -28.94 6.23 -5.80
C LYS A 177 -28.14 5.08 -5.17
N ILE A 178 -28.58 3.84 -5.36
CA ILE A 178 -27.93 2.69 -4.71
C ILE A 178 -26.46 2.63 -5.13
N THR A 179 -25.59 2.66 -4.12
CA THR A 179 -24.14 2.53 -4.24
C THR A 179 -23.66 1.15 -3.82
N SER A 180 -24.42 0.46 -2.95
CA SER A 180 -24.16 -0.90 -2.50
C SER A 180 -25.42 -1.75 -2.63
N LEU A 181 -25.34 -2.78 -3.47
CA LEU A 181 -26.40 -3.76 -3.69
C LEU A 181 -25.93 -5.13 -3.23
N ASP A 182 -26.65 -5.72 -2.30
CA ASP A 182 -26.46 -7.09 -1.89
C ASP A 182 -27.79 -7.82 -1.96
N PHE A 183 -27.97 -8.73 -2.92
CA PHE A 183 -29.30 -9.12 -3.31
C PHE A 183 -29.37 -10.52 -3.92
N PRO A 184 -30.42 -11.31 -3.61
CA PRO A 184 -30.64 -12.59 -4.28
C PRO A 184 -30.97 -12.37 -5.75
N ILE A 185 -30.50 -13.27 -6.59
CA ILE A 185 -30.87 -13.23 -8.01
C ILE A 185 -32.39 -13.49 -8.16
N PRO A 186 -33.12 -12.62 -8.90
CA PRO A 186 -34.53 -12.88 -9.18
C PRO A 186 -34.68 -14.15 -10.04
N PRO A 187 -35.78 -14.91 -9.91
CA PRO A 187 -36.03 -16.08 -10.76
C PRO A 187 -35.99 -15.78 -12.27
N GLN A 188 -36.37 -14.57 -12.66
CA GLN A 188 -36.35 -14.05 -14.03
C GLN A 188 -35.02 -13.40 -14.44
N GLY A 189 -34.04 -13.34 -13.53
CA GLY A 189 -32.79 -12.62 -13.72
C GLY A 189 -32.91 -11.12 -13.43
N PHE A 190 -31.78 -10.43 -13.41
CA PHE A 190 -31.77 -8.99 -13.25
C PHE A 190 -32.08 -8.29 -14.59
N PRO A 191 -32.92 -7.24 -14.58
CA PRO A 191 -32.90 -6.23 -15.64
C PRO A 191 -31.53 -5.52 -15.67
N ASP A 192 -31.28 -4.70 -16.70
CA ASP A 192 -30.00 -3.98 -16.84
C ASP A 192 -29.72 -3.09 -15.61
N LEU A 193 -28.81 -3.53 -14.74
CA LEU A 193 -28.45 -2.86 -13.51
C LEU A 193 -27.83 -1.49 -13.76
N SER A 194 -27.20 -1.27 -14.92
CA SER A 194 -26.65 0.04 -15.30
C SER A 194 -27.71 1.11 -15.51
N THR A 195 -28.91 0.70 -15.90
CA THR A 195 -30.05 1.62 -16.05
C THR A 195 -30.73 1.91 -14.72
N LEU A 196 -30.79 0.92 -13.82
CA LEU A 196 -31.49 1.04 -12.54
C LEU A 196 -30.63 1.70 -11.45
N PHE A 197 -29.35 1.31 -11.38
CA PHE A 197 -28.41 1.69 -10.33
C PHE A 197 -27.12 2.26 -10.96
N PRO A 198 -27.19 3.44 -11.61
CA PRO A 198 -26.03 4.00 -12.31
C PRO A 198 -24.86 4.36 -11.38
N ASN A 199 -25.11 4.49 -10.07
CA ASN A 199 -24.12 4.84 -9.05
C ASN A 199 -23.58 3.61 -8.31
N LEU A 200 -23.82 2.39 -8.82
CA LEU A 200 -23.44 1.17 -8.13
C LEU A 200 -21.91 1.02 -8.09
N ILE A 201 -21.35 0.95 -6.88
CA ILE A 201 -19.92 0.81 -6.62
C ILE A 201 -19.60 -0.60 -6.11
N SER A 202 -20.49 -1.18 -5.30
CA SER A 202 -20.35 -2.53 -4.76
C SER A 202 -21.59 -3.37 -5.06
N VAL A 203 -21.37 -4.59 -5.52
CA VAL A 203 -22.44 -5.52 -5.83
C VAL A 203 -22.11 -6.92 -5.32
N ALA A 204 -23.05 -7.51 -4.60
CA ALA A 204 -23.04 -8.89 -4.15
C ALA A 204 -24.34 -9.56 -4.61
N ILE A 205 -24.21 -10.70 -5.29
CA ILE A 205 -25.34 -11.45 -5.85
C ILE A 205 -25.34 -12.86 -5.27
N TYR A 206 -26.46 -13.20 -4.63
CA TYR A 206 -26.69 -14.53 -4.07
C TYR A 206 -27.50 -15.39 -5.02
N PHE A 207 -27.00 -16.58 -5.31
CA PHE A 207 -27.67 -17.52 -6.19
C PHE A 207 -28.36 -18.62 -5.41
N LYS A 208 -29.55 -18.96 -5.90
CA LYS A 208 -30.25 -20.21 -5.63
C LYS A 208 -30.49 -20.94 -6.94
N GLU A 209 -30.87 -22.20 -6.86
CA GLU A 209 -31.19 -23.00 -8.05
C GLU A 209 -32.14 -22.26 -9.00
N VAL A 210 -31.72 -22.13 -10.26
CA VAL A 210 -32.43 -21.39 -11.29
C VAL A 210 -33.07 -22.37 -12.28
N THR A 211 -34.38 -22.32 -12.42
CA THR A 211 -35.16 -23.20 -13.32
C THR A 211 -35.36 -22.59 -14.71
N LEU A 212 -34.26 -22.34 -15.44
CA LEU A 212 -34.34 -21.96 -16.87
C LEU A 212 -34.34 -23.18 -17.79
N GLY A 213 -34.81 -23.08 -19.04
CA GLY A 213 -34.92 -24.21 -19.97
C GLY A 213 -33.64 -24.63 -20.69
N SER A 214 -32.62 -23.77 -20.78
CA SER A 214 -31.35 -24.01 -21.48
C SER A 214 -30.34 -24.83 -20.66
N SER A 215 -29.26 -25.34 -21.28
CA SER A 215 -28.16 -26.01 -20.58
C SER A 215 -27.23 -25.03 -19.84
N TYR A 216 -27.13 -23.80 -20.34
CA TYR A 216 -26.36 -22.69 -19.76
C TYR A 216 -27.21 -21.44 -19.67
N ILE A 217 -26.93 -20.60 -18.67
CA ILE A 217 -27.60 -19.32 -18.45
C ILE A 217 -26.71 -18.21 -19.05
N PRO A 218 -27.25 -17.31 -19.89
CA PRO A 218 -26.48 -16.21 -20.48
C PRO A 218 -26.03 -15.21 -19.39
N SER A 219 -24.87 -14.57 -19.59
CA SER A 219 -24.34 -13.54 -18.67
C SER A 219 -25.29 -12.35 -18.49
N SER A 220 -26.11 -12.05 -19.50
CA SER A 220 -27.14 -11.00 -19.45
C SER A 220 -28.19 -11.24 -18.35
N PHE A 221 -28.31 -12.47 -17.84
CA PHE A 221 -29.15 -12.80 -16.69
C PHE A 221 -28.72 -12.08 -15.40
N LEU A 222 -27.48 -11.58 -15.36
CA LEU A 222 -26.91 -10.77 -14.27
C LEU A 222 -27.11 -9.27 -14.49
N GLY A 223 -27.90 -8.86 -15.49
CA GLY A 223 -28.26 -7.46 -15.68
C GLY A 223 -27.12 -6.58 -16.18
N SER A 224 -26.26 -7.09 -17.08
CA SER A 224 -25.15 -6.33 -17.67
C SER A 224 -24.22 -5.66 -16.64
N ILE A 225 -23.97 -6.35 -15.53
CA ILE A 225 -23.13 -5.90 -14.41
C ILE A 225 -21.72 -5.45 -14.85
N GLU A 226 -21.20 -6.02 -15.95
CA GLU A 226 -19.90 -5.67 -16.52
C GLU A 226 -19.80 -4.23 -17.05
N LYS A 227 -20.94 -3.59 -17.34
CA LYS A 227 -20.99 -2.20 -17.83
C LYS A 227 -21.00 -1.16 -16.72
N LEU A 228 -21.13 -1.60 -15.46
CA LEU A 228 -21.20 -0.71 -14.31
C LEU A 228 -19.81 -0.21 -13.90
N PRO A 229 -19.71 0.99 -13.33
CA PRO A 229 -18.49 1.50 -12.70
C PRO A 229 -18.26 0.87 -11.31
N VAL A 230 -18.50 -0.44 -11.18
CA VAL A 230 -18.32 -1.16 -9.90
C VAL A 230 -16.83 -1.31 -9.59
N SER A 231 -16.48 -1.17 -8.31
CA SER A 231 -15.16 -1.47 -7.78
C SER A 231 -15.13 -2.78 -6.97
N SER A 232 -16.29 -3.34 -6.61
CA SER A 232 -16.38 -4.59 -5.86
C SER A 232 -17.50 -5.47 -6.39
N VAL A 233 -17.18 -6.72 -6.74
CA VAL A 233 -18.14 -7.71 -7.25
C VAL A 233 -18.01 -9.01 -6.47
N ILE A 234 -19.11 -9.49 -5.91
CA ILE A 234 -19.18 -10.74 -5.16
C ILE A 234 -20.31 -11.60 -5.73
N PHE A 235 -20.01 -12.86 -5.98
CA PHE A 235 -20.99 -13.87 -6.34
C PHE A 235 -20.93 -15.01 -5.33
N GLU A 236 -22.05 -15.34 -4.72
CA GLU A 236 -22.12 -16.40 -3.71
C GLU A 236 -23.26 -17.37 -4.04
N PHE A 237 -22.93 -18.66 -4.16
CA PHE A 237 -23.88 -19.72 -4.47
C PHE A 237 -24.30 -20.44 -3.19
N ASP A 238 -25.62 -20.50 -2.97
CA ASP A 238 -26.33 -21.01 -1.79
C ASP A 238 -25.45 -21.50 -0.62
N ALA A 239 -25.20 -20.58 0.32
CA ALA A 239 -24.46 -20.84 1.55
C ALA A 239 -25.12 -21.88 2.49
N ASN A 240 -26.43 -22.16 2.33
CA ASN A 240 -27.16 -23.07 3.21
C ASN A 240 -27.16 -24.52 2.73
N THR A 241 -26.74 -24.76 1.49
CA THR A 241 -26.63 -26.11 0.95
C THR A 241 -25.21 -26.62 1.06
N THR A 242 -25.06 -27.90 1.40
CA THR A 242 -23.75 -28.57 1.38
C THR A 242 -23.15 -28.65 -0.02
N LYS A 243 -23.95 -28.36 -1.06
CA LYS A 243 -23.55 -28.36 -2.46
C LYS A 243 -23.65 -26.92 -2.98
N LYS A 244 -22.63 -26.09 -2.71
CA LYS A 244 -22.43 -24.76 -3.31
C LYS A 244 -22.24 -24.86 -4.83
N GLU A 245 -23.25 -25.31 -5.56
CA GLU A 245 -23.20 -25.64 -6.98
C GLU A 245 -24.57 -25.38 -7.61
N LEU A 246 -24.59 -24.78 -8.81
CA LEU A 246 -25.81 -24.71 -9.62
C LEU A 246 -25.91 -25.91 -10.56
N SER A 247 -27.12 -26.47 -10.66
CA SER A 247 -27.46 -27.47 -11.67
C SER A 247 -27.21 -26.99 -13.11
N LYS A 248 -27.35 -25.68 -13.35
CA LYS A 248 -27.09 -25.00 -14.63
C LYS A 248 -26.06 -23.90 -14.44
N LYS A 249 -24.99 -23.95 -15.21
CA LYS A 249 -23.90 -22.97 -15.12
C LYS A 249 -24.26 -21.69 -15.89
N ILE A 250 -23.76 -20.57 -15.39
CA ILE A 250 -23.91 -19.23 -15.96
C ILE A 250 -22.61 -18.90 -16.70
N TYR A 251 -22.71 -18.25 -17.87
CA TYR A 251 -21.54 -17.66 -18.49
C TYR A 251 -21.08 -16.45 -17.69
N LEU A 252 -19.81 -16.43 -17.26
CA LEU A 252 -19.28 -15.30 -16.51
C LEU A 252 -19.26 -14.03 -17.38
N PRO A 253 -19.70 -12.87 -16.87
CA PRO A 253 -19.54 -11.59 -17.58
C PRO A 253 -18.06 -11.25 -17.84
N ASP A 254 -17.81 -10.45 -18.88
CA ASP A 254 -16.46 -9.98 -19.22
C ASP A 254 -16.14 -8.69 -18.47
N PHE A 255 -15.31 -8.80 -17.42
CA PHE A 255 -14.88 -7.67 -16.59
C PHE A 255 -13.59 -7.00 -17.08
N SER A 256 -13.13 -7.28 -18.30
CA SER A 256 -11.87 -6.72 -18.84
C SER A 256 -11.81 -5.20 -18.89
N ARG A 257 -12.95 -4.51 -18.85
CA ARG A 257 -13.05 -3.04 -18.86
C ARG A 257 -13.44 -2.44 -17.51
N SER A 258 -13.68 -3.26 -16.49
CA SER A 258 -14.17 -2.82 -15.19
C SER A 258 -12.99 -2.49 -14.25
N PRO A 259 -12.94 -1.30 -13.63
CA PRO A 259 -11.88 -0.92 -12.71
C PRO A 259 -12.12 -1.54 -11.32
N LEU A 260 -11.94 -2.85 -11.19
CA LEU A 260 -12.23 -3.54 -9.94
C LEU A 260 -11.12 -3.36 -8.91
N TYR A 261 -11.50 -3.25 -7.64
CA TYR A 261 -10.64 -3.40 -6.48
C TYR A 261 -10.81 -4.80 -5.85
N TYR A 262 -12.02 -5.37 -5.89
CA TYR A 262 -12.33 -6.68 -5.31
C TYR A 262 -13.22 -7.52 -6.24
N PHE A 263 -12.87 -8.79 -6.41
CA PHE A 263 -13.66 -9.77 -7.15
C PHE A 263 -13.72 -11.09 -6.41
N ARG A 264 -14.91 -11.57 -6.07
CA ARG A 264 -15.09 -12.86 -5.39
C ARG A 264 -16.14 -13.73 -6.04
N ILE A 265 -15.83 -15.02 -6.15
CA ILE A 265 -16.79 -16.08 -6.46
C ILE A 265 -16.68 -17.14 -5.37
N ASP A 266 -17.80 -17.48 -4.72
CA ASP A 266 -17.89 -18.57 -3.75
C ASP A 266 -18.97 -19.58 -4.17
N GLY A 267 -18.53 -20.66 -4.80
CA GLY A 267 -19.36 -21.75 -5.30
C GLY A 267 -19.20 -22.03 -6.79
N ASP A 268 -19.69 -23.18 -7.23
CA ASP A 268 -19.55 -23.68 -8.59
C ASP A 268 -20.77 -23.37 -9.46
N GLY A 269 -20.89 -22.12 -9.91
CA GLY A 269 -21.98 -21.70 -10.79
C GLY A 269 -21.56 -21.08 -12.11
N PHE A 270 -20.27 -20.80 -12.32
CA PHE A 270 -19.79 -20.12 -13.53
C PHE A 270 -18.99 -21.01 -14.47
N VAL A 271 -19.09 -20.69 -15.76
CA VAL A 271 -18.21 -21.18 -16.83
C VAL A 271 -17.78 -20.01 -17.72
N LEU A 272 -16.65 -20.17 -18.39
CA LEU A 272 -16.18 -19.21 -19.39
C LEU A 272 -16.75 -19.54 -20.77
N ASN A 273 -17.07 -18.51 -21.55
CA ASN A 273 -17.32 -18.70 -22.98
C ASN A 273 -16.07 -19.24 -23.69
N GLN A 274 -16.23 -19.89 -24.83
CA GLN A 274 -15.10 -20.37 -25.62
C GLN A 274 -14.22 -19.19 -26.04
N GLY A 275 -12.94 -19.22 -25.64
CA GLY A 275 -11.97 -18.16 -25.93
C GLY A 275 -12.04 -16.94 -24.99
N GLN A 276 -12.97 -16.92 -24.02
CA GLN A 276 -13.03 -15.86 -23.02
C GLN A 276 -11.88 -15.99 -22.01
N SER A 277 -11.28 -14.87 -21.66
CA SER A 277 -10.32 -14.74 -20.57
C SER A 277 -10.94 -14.06 -19.35
N LEU A 278 -10.55 -14.53 -18.16
CA LEU A 278 -10.55 -13.78 -16.90
C LEU A 278 -9.46 -12.71 -16.96
N ASP A 279 -9.75 -11.62 -17.67
CA ASP A 279 -8.83 -10.49 -17.79
C ASP A 279 -9.27 -9.37 -16.85
N PHE A 280 -8.40 -9.03 -15.91
CA PHE A 280 -8.59 -7.93 -14.95
C PHE A 280 -7.49 -6.87 -15.07
N ILE A 281 -6.73 -6.82 -16.18
CA ILE A 281 -5.54 -5.95 -16.28
C ILE A 281 -5.84 -4.45 -16.05
N ASN A 282 -7.08 -4.02 -16.28
CA ASN A 282 -7.54 -2.65 -16.09
C ASN A 282 -8.06 -2.35 -14.67
N SER A 283 -8.00 -3.33 -13.76
CA SER A 283 -8.31 -3.18 -12.33
C SER A 283 -7.23 -2.39 -11.58
N PHE A 284 -7.51 -1.98 -10.34
CA PHE A 284 -6.56 -1.24 -9.50
C PHE A 284 -5.31 -2.08 -9.17
N SER A 285 -4.16 -1.44 -8.91
CA SER A 285 -2.92 -2.15 -8.55
C SER A 285 -3.02 -2.96 -7.24
N SER A 286 -3.94 -2.58 -6.36
CA SER A 286 -4.27 -3.28 -5.12
C SER A 286 -5.40 -4.32 -5.26
N PHE A 287 -5.74 -4.69 -6.50
CA PHE A 287 -6.82 -5.62 -6.83
C PHE A 287 -6.71 -6.95 -6.08
N GLU A 288 -7.83 -7.42 -5.55
CA GLU A 288 -7.92 -8.68 -4.84
C GLU A 288 -8.97 -9.58 -5.49
N ILE A 289 -8.56 -10.81 -5.78
CA ILE A 289 -9.41 -11.85 -6.36
C ILE A 289 -9.45 -13.08 -5.45
N SER A 290 -10.66 -13.52 -5.12
CA SER A 290 -10.90 -14.69 -4.29
C SER A 290 -11.87 -15.66 -4.98
N LEU A 291 -11.37 -16.81 -5.40
CA LEU A 291 -12.15 -17.85 -6.04
C LEU A 291 -12.23 -19.06 -5.10
N ILE A 292 -13.43 -19.40 -4.68
CA ILE A 292 -13.69 -20.42 -3.67
C ILE A 292 -14.70 -21.41 -4.25
N ASN A 293 -14.44 -22.72 -4.17
CA ASN A 293 -15.33 -23.77 -4.67
C ASN A 293 -15.66 -23.69 -6.18
N CYS A 294 -14.82 -23.05 -7.01
CA CYS A 294 -15.11 -22.76 -8.43
C CYS A 294 -14.68 -23.88 -9.41
N LYS A 295 -15.18 -25.11 -9.26
CA LYS A 295 -14.67 -26.31 -9.97
C LYS A 295 -14.80 -26.27 -11.49
N SER A 296 -15.84 -25.64 -12.03
CA SER A 296 -16.16 -25.61 -13.46
C SER A 296 -15.54 -24.42 -14.19
N LEU A 297 -15.16 -23.36 -13.47
CA LEU A 297 -14.74 -22.09 -14.05
C LEU A 297 -13.49 -22.23 -14.93
N PHE A 298 -12.50 -23.01 -14.50
CA PHE A 298 -11.23 -23.17 -15.19
C PHE A 298 -11.18 -24.34 -16.17
N LYS A 299 -12.28 -25.07 -16.37
CA LYS A 299 -12.28 -26.30 -17.20
C LYS A 299 -11.85 -26.06 -18.66
N THR A 300 -12.13 -24.86 -19.19
CA THR A 300 -11.80 -24.44 -20.56
C THR A 300 -10.69 -23.39 -20.59
N CYS A 301 -10.09 -23.07 -19.45
CA CYS A 301 -9.11 -22.00 -19.32
C CYS A 301 -7.69 -22.52 -19.63
N SER A 302 -7.07 -21.99 -20.69
CA SER A 302 -5.63 -22.10 -20.91
C SER A 302 -5.09 -20.69 -21.12
N ASN A 303 -4.21 -20.21 -20.24
CA ASN A 303 -3.69 -18.83 -20.24
C ASN A 303 -4.79 -17.75 -20.24
N CYS A 304 -5.95 -18.08 -19.67
CA CYS A 304 -7.11 -17.20 -19.72
C CYS A 304 -7.14 -16.21 -18.55
N TYR A 305 -6.14 -16.21 -17.65
CA TYR A 305 -6.15 -15.42 -16.44
C TYR A 305 -5.10 -14.31 -16.48
N LYS A 306 -5.51 -13.07 -16.23
CA LYS A 306 -4.62 -11.90 -16.15
C LYS A 306 -5.09 -10.96 -15.06
N VAL A 307 -4.15 -10.45 -14.27
CA VAL A 307 -4.39 -9.49 -13.17
C VAL A 307 -3.34 -8.39 -13.19
N PRO A 308 -3.64 -7.19 -12.65
CA PRO A 308 -2.69 -6.07 -12.63
C PRO A 308 -1.54 -6.35 -11.67
N ILE A 309 -0.41 -5.66 -11.89
CA ILE A 309 0.75 -5.74 -11.01
C ILE A 309 0.36 -5.25 -9.61
N GLY A 310 0.65 -6.06 -8.59
CA GLY A 310 0.32 -5.74 -7.20
C GLY A 310 -0.79 -6.59 -6.61
N SER A 311 -1.48 -7.39 -7.43
CA SER A 311 -2.72 -8.09 -7.04
C SER A 311 -2.57 -9.08 -5.89
N LYS A 312 -3.66 -9.37 -5.18
CA LYS A 312 -3.76 -10.47 -4.22
C LYS A 312 -4.66 -11.56 -4.77
N CYS A 313 -4.18 -12.80 -4.74
CA CYS A 313 -4.78 -13.91 -5.46
C CYS A 313 -5.06 -15.05 -4.49
N GLU A 314 -6.34 -15.34 -4.22
CA GLU A 314 -6.80 -16.43 -3.35
C GLU A 314 -7.60 -17.45 -4.16
N PHE A 315 -7.20 -18.71 -4.07
CA PHE A 315 -7.85 -19.85 -4.71
C PHE A 315 -8.05 -20.96 -3.67
N SER A 316 -9.30 -21.35 -3.44
CA SER A 316 -9.64 -22.37 -2.44
C SER A 316 -10.62 -23.40 -3.00
N PHE A 317 -10.37 -24.70 -2.80
CA PHE A 317 -11.26 -25.79 -3.23
C PHE A 317 -11.56 -25.79 -4.75
N ILE A 318 -10.57 -25.45 -5.57
CA ILE A 318 -10.70 -25.32 -7.03
C ILE A 318 -10.06 -26.51 -7.75
N LYS A 319 -10.63 -26.88 -8.90
CA LYS A 319 -10.09 -27.88 -9.84
C LYS A 319 -9.39 -27.21 -11.03
N PHE A 320 -8.09 -26.94 -10.93
CA PHE A 320 -7.29 -26.41 -12.05
C PHE A 320 -5.80 -26.73 -11.92
N TYR A 321 -5.08 -26.63 -13.04
CA TYR A 321 -3.62 -26.73 -13.03
C TYR A 321 -3.02 -25.35 -12.75
N VAL A 322 -2.26 -25.23 -11.66
CA VAL A 322 -1.71 -23.95 -11.19
C VAL A 322 -0.84 -23.30 -12.27
N ASP A 323 -0.03 -24.10 -12.97
CA ASP A 323 0.85 -23.64 -14.04
C ASP A 323 0.11 -23.06 -15.27
N GLN A 324 -1.22 -23.21 -15.37
CA GLN A 324 -2.04 -22.62 -16.45
C GLN A 324 -2.54 -21.21 -16.12
N VAL A 325 -2.30 -20.72 -14.90
CA VAL A 325 -2.73 -19.41 -14.40
C VAL A 325 -1.50 -18.55 -14.17
N ASP A 326 -1.41 -17.37 -14.79
CA ASP A 326 -0.28 -16.47 -14.60
C ASP A 326 -0.43 -15.69 -13.28
N LEU A 327 0.44 -16.00 -12.32
CA LEU A 327 0.45 -15.39 -10.98
C LEU A 327 1.63 -14.42 -10.79
N ARG A 328 2.38 -14.09 -11.85
CA ARG A 328 3.59 -13.24 -11.77
C ARG A 328 3.31 -11.80 -11.33
N ASN A 329 2.07 -11.37 -11.49
CA ASN A 329 1.60 -10.05 -11.09
C ASN A 329 1.01 -10.01 -9.67
N CYS A 330 0.85 -11.16 -9.01
CA CYS A 330 0.36 -11.23 -7.63
C CYS A 330 1.49 -10.91 -6.64
N THR A 331 1.19 -10.14 -5.59
CA THR A 331 2.07 -9.89 -4.42
C THR A 331 1.72 -10.76 -3.22
N LYS A 332 0.52 -11.34 -3.22
CA LYS A 332 0.06 -12.36 -2.27
C LYS A 332 -0.62 -13.49 -3.02
N ILE A 333 -0.25 -14.72 -2.73
CA ILE A 333 -0.86 -15.91 -3.32
C ILE A 333 -1.28 -16.82 -2.19
N LYS A 334 -2.55 -17.24 -2.21
CA LYS A 334 -3.09 -18.27 -1.32
C LYS A 334 -3.74 -19.38 -2.15
N LEU A 335 -3.25 -20.60 -1.97
CA LEU A 335 -3.73 -21.83 -2.60
C LEU A 335 -4.13 -22.80 -1.49
N TRP A 336 -5.43 -23.10 -1.38
CA TRP A 336 -5.96 -24.02 -0.38
C TRP A 336 -6.74 -25.15 -1.06
N GLU A 337 -6.44 -26.41 -0.72
CA GLU A 337 -7.15 -27.60 -1.26
C GLU A 337 -7.35 -27.55 -2.79
N ILE A 338 -6.25 -27.31 -3.50
CA ILE A 338 -6.24 -27.35 -4.97
C ILE A 338 -6.19 -28.80 -5.46
N GLU A 339 -7.07 -29.10 -6.40
CA GLU A 339 -7.17 -30.37 -7.13
C GLU A 339 -7.01 -30.11 -8.65
N PRO A 340 -6.73 -31.13 -9.48
CA PRO A 340 -6.26 -32.46 -9.10
C PRO A 340 -4.80 -32.43 -8.61
N SER A 341 -4.29 -33.60 -8.23
CA SER A 341 -2.86 -33.78 -7.98
C SER A 341 -2.04 -33.43 -9.22
N GLN A 342 -0.96 -32.68 -9.02
CA GLN A 342 -0.13 -32.14 -10.10
C GLN A 342 1.29 -31.85 -9.60
N ASN A 343 2.25 -31.87 -10.53
CA ASN A 343 3.61 -31.43 -10.30
C ASN A 343 3.74 -29.99 -10.78
N ILE A 344 4.01 -29.05 -9.87
CA ILE A 344 4.03 -27.61 -10.14
C ILE A 344 5.44 -27.15 -10.47
N THR A 345 5.60 -26.31 -11.50
CA THR A 345 6.92 -25.77 -11.91
C THR A 345 7.22 -24.38 -11.36
N PHE A 346 6.23 -23.68 -10.79
CA PHE A 346 6.33 -22.33 -10.19
C PHE A 346 6.79 -21.22 -11.16
N ASN A 347 6.96 -21.51 -12.45
CA ASN A 347 7.37 -20.54 -13.48
C ASN A 347 6.38 -19.38 -13.66
N ASN A 348 5.15 -19.56 -13.19
CA ASN A 348 4.08 -18.58 -13.20
C ASN A 348 4.07 -17.68 -11.97
N MET A 349 5.08 -17.75 -11.08
CA MET A 349 5.19 -16.90 -9.89
C MET A 349 6.46 -16.02 -9.96
N ASN A 350 6.44 -14.88 -9.28
CA ASN A 350 7.60 -13.98 -9.17
C ASN A 350 7.98 -13.78 -7.69
N PHE A 351 8.86 -14.65 -7.17
CA PHE A 351 9.24 -14.67 -5.76
C PHE A 351 9.86 -13.35 -5.26
N LYS A 352 10.55 -12.59 -6.12
CA LYS A 352 11.08 -11.27 -5.79
C LYS A 352 10.00 -10.23 -5.45
N LYS A 353 8.78 -10.40 -5.98
CA LYS A 353 7.64 -9.49 -5.75
C LYS A 353 6.65 -10.02 -4.70
N LEU A 354 6.74 -11.29 -4.35
CA LEU A 354 5.81 -11.91 -3.41
C LEU A 354 6.14 -11.50 -1.98
N SER A 355 5.13 -10.97 -1.28
CA SER A 355 5.15 -10.69 0.14
C SER A 355 4.53 -11.83 0.97
N ASN A 356 3.65 -12.63 0.34
CA ASN A 356 2.99 -13.76 0.98
C ASN A 356 2.75 -14.90 -0.02
N LEU A 357 3.06 -16.12 0.40
CA LEU A 357 2.80 -17.35 -0.33
C LEU A 357 2.27 -18.40 0.65
N ASP A 358 0.98 -18.67 0.60
CA ASP A 358 0.31 -19.72 1.35
C ASP A 358 -0.13 -20.83 0.38
N ILE A 359 0.43 -22.02 0.53
CA ILE A 359 0.05 -23.22 -0.23
C ILE A 359 -0.22 -24.32 0.79
N THR A 360 -1.47 -24.51 1.16
CA THR A 360 -1.84 -25.37 2.28
C THR A 360 -2.89 -26.40 1.90
N ASN A 361 -2.72 -27.65 2.39
CA ASN A 361 -3.65 -28.76 2.18
C ASN A 361 -3.93 -29.06 0.70
N THR A 362 -2.99 -28.80 -0.20
CA THR A 362 -3.18 -29.04 -1.64
C THR A 362 -2.67 -30.42 -2.06
N SER A 363 -3.07 -30.88 -3.24
CA SER A 363 -2.46 -32.05 -3.87
C SER A 363 -1.24 -31.70 -4.75
N LEU A 364 -0.58 -30.57 -4.50
CA LEU A 364 0.61 -30.15 -5.25
C LEU A 364 1.84 -30.96 -4.83
N SER A 365 2.63 -31.38 -5.81
CA SER A 365 3.88 -32.13 -5.66
C SER A 365 4.99 -31.49 -6.48
N GLY A 366 6.22 -32.01 -6.37
CA GLY A 366 7.38 -31.50 -7.11
C GLY A 366 8.46 -30.93 -6.19
N ASP A 367 9.33 -30.14 -6.80
CA ASP A 367 10.42 -29.43 -6.15
C ASP A 367 9.97 -28.06 -5.67
N LEU A 368 10.33 -27.69 -4.45
CA LEU A 368 10.27 -26.30 -4.05
C LEU A 368 11.50 -25.57 -4.62
N PRO A 369 11.32 -24.49 -5.40
CA PRO A 369 12.42 -23.81 -6.08
C PRO A 369 13.29 -23.01 -5.11
N ASP A 370 14.59 -22.85 -5.43
CA ASP A 370 15.51 -22.03 -4.61
C ASP A 370 15.16 -20.54 -4.69
N GLU A 371 14.49 -20.11 -5.76
CA GLU A 371 13.99 -18.76 -5.96
C GLU A 371 13.01 -18.34 -4.85
N MET A 372 12.35 -19.29 -4.16
CA MET A 372 11.56 -18.99 -2.97
C MET A 372 12.39 -18.34 -1.85
N CYS A 373 13.69 -18.60 -1.79
CA CYS A 373 14.57 -17.99 -0.81
C CYS A 373 14.73 -16.47 -1.00
N GLN A 374 14.30 -15.92 -2.13
CA GLN A 374 14.19 -14.47 -2.31
C GLN A 374 13.05 -13.88 -1.48
N MET A 375 12.09 -14.70 -1.06
CA MET A 375 11.08 -14.33 -0.07
C MET A 375 11.66 -14.50 1.33
N GLY A 376 11.44 -13.51 2.20
CA GLY A 376 11.65 -13.70 3.63
C GLY A 376 10.73 -14.81 4.17
N TYR A 377 11.20 -15.59 5.15
CA TYR A 377 10.46 -16.75 5.64
C TYR A 377 9.11 -16.41 6.30
N THR A 378 8.93 -15.18 6.81
CA THR A 378 7.71 -14.73 7.52
C THR A 378 6.46 -14.70 6.65
N GLY A 379 6.64 -14.58 5.32
CA GLY A 379 5.55 -14.54 4.36
C GLY A 379 5.17 -15.91 3.79
N VAL A 380 5.85 -17.00 4.16
CA VAL A 380 5.69 -18.31 3.51
C VAL A 380 4.99 -19.30 4.43
N SER A 381 3.99 -20.01 3.90
CA SER A 381 3.34 -21.16 4.54
C SER A 381 3.00 -22.20 3.47
N ILE A 382 3.85 -23.20 3.30
CA ILE A 382 3.65 -24.30 2.34
C ILE A 382 3.50 -25.60 3.12
N LYS A 383 2.28 -25.99 3.51
CA LYS A 383 2.05 -27.07 4.48
C LYS A 383 1.04 -28.10 3.99
N ASN A 384 1.16 -29.32 4.47
CA ASN A 384 0.26 -30.44 4.21
C ASN A 384 0.04 -30.71 2.70
N ASN A 385 1.10 -30.60 1.88
CA ASN A 385 1.05 -30.93 0.45
C ASN A 385 1.81 -32.24 0.16
N LEU A 386 2.06 -32.50 -1.13
CA LEU A 386 2.75 -33.70 -1.62
C LEU A 386 4.22 -33.43 -2.03
N PHE A 387 4.79 -32.27 -1.72
CA PHE A 387 6.21 -31.97 -1.97
C PHE A 387 7.10 -32.98 -1.24
N SER A 388 8.02 -33.64 -1.96
CA SER A 388 8.81 -34.75 -1.39
C SER A 388 10.27 -34.79 -1.82
N THR A 389 10.67 -33.95 -2.76
CA THR A 389 11.95 -34.06 -3.46
C THR A 389 12.91 -32.97 -2.98
N LYS A 390 12.94 -31.80 -3.62
CA LYS A 390 13.86 -30.72 -3.28
C LYS A 390 13.26 -29.73 -2.28
N VAL A 391 14.07 -29.35 -1.29
CA VAL A 391 13.80 -28.26 -0.32
C VAL A 391 14.71 -27.07 -0.69
N PRO A 392 14.24 -25.81 -0.62
CA PRO A 392 15.06 -24.66 -0.97
C PRO A 392 16.19 -24.48 0.05
N SER A 393 17.38 -24.11 -0.42
CA SER A 393 18.59 -24.10 0.42
C SER A 393 18.46 -23.27 1.70
N CYS A 394 17.78 -22.12 1.64
CA CYS A 394 17.54 -21.27 2.81
C CYS A 394 16.81 -21.98 3.97
N TYR A 395 15.96 -22.98 3.70
CA TYR A 395 15.30 -23.78 4.73
C TYR A 395 16.15 -24.93 5.25
N ILE A 396 17.02 -25.49 4.41
CA ILE A 396 17.99 -26.53 4.82
C ILE A 396 19.11 -25.90 5.67
N CYS A 397 19.45 -24.65 5.39
CA CYS A 397 20.51 -23.88 6.05
C CYS A 397 20.24 -23.43 7.50
N THR A 398 19.08 -23.78 8.05
CA THR A 398 18.69 -23.40 9.41
C THR A 398 18.14 -24.62 10.13
N SER A 399 18.38 -24.72 11.43
CA SER A 399 17.75 -25.66 12.38
C SER A 399 16.61 -25.02 13.16
N ASP A 400 16.30 -23.74 12.91
CA ASP A 400 15.19 -23.04 13.56
C ASP A 400 13.85 -23.68 13.16
N GLN A 401 13.21 -24.32 14.15
CA GLN A 401 11.92 -24.97 13.96
C GLN A 401 10.84 -23.99 13.51
N SER A 402 10.87 -22.72 13.94
CA SER A 402 9.89 -21.72 13.52
C SER A 402 9.96 -21.44 12.02
N VAL A 403 11.17 -21.43 11.45
CA VAL A 403 11.38 -21.28 9.99
C VAL A 403 11.01 -22.56 9.26
N ARG A 404 11.45 -23.72 9.75
CA ARG A 404 11.19 -25.01 9.10
C ARG A 404 9.72 -25.40 9.07
N THR A 405 8.98 -25.05 10.12
CA THR A 405 7.53 -25.31 10.16
C THR A 405 6.83 -24.60 9.01
N ASN A 406 7.35 -23.52 8.44
CA ASN A 406 6.72 -22.87 7.29
C ASN A 406 6.58 -23.78 6.07
N ILE A 407 7.44 -24.78 5.91
CA ILE A 407 7.34 -25.78 4.82
C ILE A 407 7.07 -27.20 5.35
N LEU A 408 6.66 -27.35 6.61
CA LEU A 408 6.36 -28.65 7.23
C LEU A 408 4.96 -28.65 7.88
N PRO A 409 4.25 -29.78 7.86
CA PRO A 409 4.67 -31.05 7.27
C PRO A 409 4.42 -31.06 5.75
N ASN A 410 5.35 -31.64 5.00
CA ASN A 410 5.17 -32.11 3.63
C ASN A 410 5.74 -33.55 3.57
N LYS A 411 5.92 -34.13 2.39
CA LYS A 411 6.41 -35.51 2.21
C LYS A 411 7.93 -35.60 2.00
N PHE A 412 8.70 -34.60 2.44
CA PHE A 412 10.16 -34.61 2.32
C PHE A 412 10.75 -35.81 3.08
N THR A 413 11.64 -36.57 2.43
CA THR A 413 12.23 -37.78 3.01
C THR A 413 13.54 -37.50 3.75
N THR A 414 14.24 -36.43 3.39
CA THR A 414 15.57 -36.06 3.94
C THR A 414 15.54 -34.78 4.78
N PHE A 415 14.38 -34.15 4.94
CA PHE A 415 14.21 -32.88 5.65
C PHE A 415 13.02 -32.96 6.62
N GLY A 416 13.28 -32.67 7.89
CA GLY A 416 12.28 -32.64 8.96
C GLY A 416 12.69 -31.65 10.06
N LEU A 417 11.89 -31.57 11.12
CA LEU A 417 12.15 -30.64 12.23
C LEU A 417 13.51 -30.90 12.90
N GLU A 418 13.92 -32.17 12.98
CA GLU A 418 15.16 -32.61 13.64
C GLU A 418 16.35 -32.81 12.67
N SER A 419 16.20 -32.52 11.38
CA SER A 419 17.33 -32.64 10.44
C SER A 419 18.46 -31.67 10.86
N PRO A 420 19.74 -32.02 10.78
CA PRO A 420 20.81 -31.03 11.00
C PRO A 420 20.73 -29.93 9.92
N ALA A 421 21.15 -28.71 10.27
CA ALA A 421 21.32 -27.66 9.26
C ALA A 421 22.40 -28.09 8.25
N SER A 422 22.19 -27.81 6.97
CA SER A 422 23.17 -28.13 5.93
C SER A 422 23.05 -27.14 4.78
N CYS A 423 24.15 -26.45 4.47
CA CYS A 423 24.22 -25.52 3.34
C CYS A 423 25.15 -26.08 2.26
N PRO A 424 24.63 -26.94 1.38
CA PRO A 424 25.46 -27.74 0.48
C PRO A 424 26.27 -26.89 -0.51
N ASN A 425 25.76 -25.72 -0.93
CA ASN A 425 26.49 -24.81 -1.82
C ASN A 425 26.85 -23.48 -1.15
N PHE A 426 27.06 -23.50 0.17
CA PHE A 426 27.49 -22.31 0.91
C PHE A 426 28.73 -21.70 0.26
N LYS A 427 28.60 -20.48 -0.23
CA LYS A 427 29.70 -19.69 -0.77
C LYS A 427 29.50 -18.24 -0.35
N ILE A 428 30.60 -17.59 0.00
CA ILE A 428 30.61 -16.18 0.34
C ILE A 428 31.73 -15.47 -0.42
N GLU A 429 31.44 -14.26 -0.87
CA GLU A 429 32.37 -13.38 -1.54
C GLU A 429 32.52 -12.12 -0.68
N TYR A 430 33.68 -11.97 -0.07
CA TYR A 430 34.01 -10.85 0.79
C TYR A 430 35.47 -10.44 0.63
N LYS A 431 35.82 -9.26 1.13
CA LYS A 431 37.21 -8.76 1.18
C LYS A 431 37.71 -8.84 2.62
N ASP A 432 38.98 -9.17 2.82
CA ASP A 432 39.58 -9.20 4.16
C ASP A 432 39.63 -7.81 4.81
N LEU A 433 39.67 -6.75 3.98
CA LEU A 433 39.67 -5.36 4.41
C LEU A 433 38.75 -4.52 3.52
N TYR A 434 37.85 -3.78 4.16
CA TYR A 434 37.03 -2.74 3.52
C TYR A 434 37.54 -1.35 3.93
N LEU A 435 37.56 -0.44 2.96
CA LEU A 435 37.77 0.98 3.22
C LEU A 435 36.41 1.66 3.19
N VAL A 436 36.01 2.31 4.27
CA VAL A 436 34.67 2.90 4.44
C VAL A 436 34.77 4.41 4.70
N ASP A 437 33.74 5.15 4.32
CA ASP A 437 33.66 6.59 4.59
C ASP A 437 33.56 6.88 6.11
N THR A 438 34.16 7.97 6.58
CA THR A 438 34.10 8.41 7.98
C THR A 438 32.68 8.74 8.47
N ARG A 439 31.73 8.94 7.54
CA ARG A 439 30.29 9.11 7.82
C ARG A 439 29.54 7.81 8.09
N GLY A 440 30.19 6.67 7.92
CA GLY A 440 29.52 5.40 7.75
C GLY A 440 29.25 5.10 6.27
N ASP A 441 29.25 3.82 5.95
CA ASP A 441 29.13 3.26 4.61
C ASP A 441 28.34 1.95 4.66
N VAL A 442 28.01 1.38 3.50
CA VAL A 442 27.33 0.09 3.39
C VAL A 442 28.31 -0.94 2.83
N ILE A 443 28.74 -1.85 3.70
CA ILE A 443 29.48 -3.03 3.29
C ILE A 443 28.48 -4.05 2.74
N VAL A 444 28.64 -4.40 1.46
CA VAL A 444 27.82 -5.42 0.80
C VAL A 444 28.60 -6.73 0.76
N ILE A 445 27.98 -7.78 1.29
CA ILE A 445 28.47 -9.15 1.21
C ILE A 445 27.52 -9.93 0.32
N SER A 446 28.06 -10.52 -0.74
CA SER A 446 27.33 -11.42 -1.64
C SER A 446 27.73 -12.86 -1.41
N GLY A 447 26.80 -13.78 -1.64
CA GLY A 447 27.06 -15.20 -1.51
C GLY A 447 25.93 -16.05 -2.07
N LYS A 448 25.98 -17.33 -1.74
CA LYS A 448 25.00 -18.34 -2.10
C LYS A 448 24.75 -19.24 -0.90
N ASP A 449 23.49 -19.61 -0.68
CA ASP A 449 23.03 -20.47 0.41
C ASP A 449 23.46 -19.91 1.79
N LEU A 450 23.31 -18.59 2.00
CA LEU A 450 23.70 -17.93 3.26
C LEU A 450 22.77 -18.29 4.45
N GLY A 451 21.59 -18.87 4.17
CA GLY A 451 20.56 -19.16 5.16
C GLY A 451 19.77 -17.93 5.60
N PHE A 452 18.79 -18.17 6.49
CA PHE A 452 18.02 -17.10 7.18
C PHE A 452 18.61 -16.72 8.54
N ASN A 453 19.41 -17.61 9.14
CA ASN A 453 20.02 -17.41 10.46
C ASN A 453 21.43 -16.85 10.28
N VAL A 454 21.49 -15.53 10.13
CA VAL A 454 22.74 -14.77 10.09
C VAL A 454 22.81 -13.89 11.32
N ASP A 455 24.00 -13.84 11.92
CA ASP A 455 24.31 -12.97 13.04
C ASP A 455 25.54 -12.14 12.70
N VAL A 456 25.47 -10.83 12.89
CA VAL A 456 26.55 -9.90 12.58
C VAL A 456 26.94 -9.17 13.86
N GLU A 457 28.15 -9.45 14.32
CA GLU A 457 28.76 -8.79 15.47
C GLU A 457 29.71 -7.67 15.00
N GLY A 458 29.80 -6.59 15.78
CA GLY A 458 30.72 -5.47 15.53
C GLY A 458 30.13 -4.29 14.76
N VAL A 459 28.82 -4.28 14.54
CA VAL A 459 28.03 -3.14 14.01
C VAL A 459 26.68 -3.02 14.70
N ASP A 460 26.11 -1.82 14.68
CA ASP A 460 24.78 -1.55 15.22
C ASP A 460 23.62 -1.99 14.30
N SER A 461 23.84 -2.05 12.98
CA SER A 461 22.76 -2.33 12.02
C SER A 461 23.24 -3.11 10.81
N TRP A 462 22.41 -4.07 10.38
CA TRP A 462 22.57 -4.86 9.16
C TRP A 462 21.21 -5.39 8.69
N ASP A 463 21.09 -5.73 7.41
CA ASP A 463 19.89 -6.36 6.85
C ASP A 463 20.21 -7.31 5.68
N PHE A 464 19.20 -8.07 5.25
CA PHE A 464 19.21 -8.74 3.95
C PHE A 464 18.54 -7.84 2.91
N THR A 465 19.22 -7.61 1.79
CA THR A 465 18.60 -7.02 0.60
C THR A 465 17.96 -8.11 -0.28
N VAL A 466 18.63 -9.26 -0.37
CA VAL A 466 18.10 -10.48 -0.98
C VAL A 466 18.37 -11.58 0.04
N PRO A 467 17.32 -12.13 0.71
CA PRO A 467 17.53 -13.18 1.69
C PRO A 467 18.29 -14.35 1.05
N ASN A 468 19.14 -15.01 1.84
CA ASN A 468 20.00 -16.13 1.40
C ASN A 468 21.13 -15.79 0.40
N GLU A 469 21.25 -14.56 -0.10
CA GLU A 469 22.25 -14.18 -1.12
C GLU A 469 23.01 -12.87 -0.85
N LEU A 470 22.36 -11.82 -0.33
CA LEU A 470 22.97 -10.49 -0.23
C LEU A 470 22.67 -9.80 1.10
N ILE A 471 23.73 -9.51 1.85
CA ILE A 471 23.69 -8.86 3.16
C ILE A 471 24.27 -7.45 3.03
N ARG A 472 23.61 -6.48 3.67
CA ARG A 472 24.14 -5.13 3.87
C ARG A 472 24.49 -4.93 5.33
N ILE A 473 25.67 -4.42 5.57
CA ILE A 473 26.18 -4.09 6.89
C ILE A 473 26.46 -2.59 6.91
N TYR A 474 25.79 -1.88 7.80
CA TYR A 474 25.90 -0.43 7.91
C TYR A 474 26.99 -0.11 8.92
N THR A 475 28.07 0.54 8.48
CA THR A 475 29.13 0.97 9.39
C THR A 475 28.75 2.27 10.07
N GLU A 476 29.22 2.44 11.30
CA GLU A 476 29.02 3.66 12.07
C GLU A 476 29.91 4.81 11.55
N LYS A 477 29.62 6.01 12.03
CA LYS A 477 30.53 7.16 11.90
C LYS A 477 31.77 6.92 12.74
N GLY A 478 32.94 7.27 12.23
CA GLY A 478 34.18 7.14 12.99
C GLY A 478 35.42 7.60 12.25
N LEU A 479 36.57 7.36 12.87
CA LEU A 479 37.88 7.82 12.43
C LEU A 479 38.99 6.82 12.67
N GLY A 480 40.09 7.00 11.93
CA GLY A 480 41.39 6.38 12.23
C GLY A 480 41.62 5.04 11.54
N THR A 481 42.82 4.50 11.74
CA THR A 481 43.29 3.25 11.12
C THR A 481 43.04 2.02 11.99
N THR A 482 42.39 2.16 13.14
CA THR A 482 42.17 1.02 14.04
C THR A 482 41.22 0.04 13.38
N ASN A 483 41.69 -1.20 13.15
CA ASN A 483 40.87 -2.27 12.60
C ASN A 483 39.59 -2.43 13.43
N LYS A 484 38.45 -2.15 12.81
CA LYS A 484 37.16 -2.58 13.31
C LYS A 484 36.89 -3.94 12.70
N THR A 485 36.79 -4.95 13.54
CA THR A 485 36.53 -6.32 13.09
C THR A 485 35.03 -6.56 13.11
N ILE A 486 34.49 -6.95 11.96
CA ILE A 486 33.13 -7.45 11.82
C ILE A 486 33.22 -8.97 11.75
N LYS A 487 32.37 -9.62 12.53
CA LYS A 487 32.25 -11.07 12.52
C LYS A 487 30.86 -11.43 12.07
N VAL A 488 30.77 -12.20 10.98
CA VAL A 488 29.50 -12.68 10.45
C VAL A 488 29.43 -14.18 10.65
N THR A 489 28.35 -14.62 11.26
CA THR A 489 28.09 -16.00 11.63
C THR A 489 26.87 -16.51 10.86
N PHE A 490 27.02 -17.64 10.17
CA PHE A 490 25.98 -18.27 9.35
C PHE A 490 25.65 -19.67 9.87
N ASN A 491 24.51 -20.21 9.41
CA ASN A 491 24.15 -21.62 9.53
C ASN A 491 24.19 -22.12 10.99
N ASP A 492 23.49 -21.44 11.88
CA ASP A 492 23.46 -21.76 13.32
C ASP A 492 24.84 -21.84 13.97
N ARG A 493 25.75 -20.95 13.55
CA ARG A 493 27.10 -20.79 14.07
C ARG A 493 28.14 -21.78 13.57
N GLU A 494 27.82 -22.60 12.58
CA GLU A 494 28.78 -23.53 11.97
C GLU A 494 29.81 -22.82 11.07
N LYS A 495 29.43 -21.72 10.42
CA LYS A 495 30.31 -20.97 9.52
C LYS A 495 30.49 -19.55 10.05
N GLN A 496 31.72 -19.10 10.10
CA GLN A 496 32.07 -17.75 10.55
C GLN A 496 33.08 -17.16 9.59
N ILE A 497 32.86 -15.91 9.24
CA ILE A 497 33.89 -15.08 8.63
C ILE A 497 34.16 -13.91 9.56
N SER A 498 35.41 -13.45 9.53
CA SER A 498 35.79 -12.19 10.13
C SER A 498 36.55 -11.40 9.09
N PHE A 499 36.18 -10.14 8.93
CA PHE A 499 36.91 -9.20 8.11
C PHE A 499 37.04 -7.89 8.87
N ASN A 500 37.98 -7.05 8.42
CA ASN A 500 38.17 -5.76 9.02
C ASN A 500 37.62 -4.67 8.10
N TYR A 501 37.29 -3.53 8.69
CA TYR A 501 37.20 -2.29 7.95
C TYR A 501 38.01 -1.19 8.62
N HIS A 502 38.46 -0.25 7.80
CA HIS A 502 39.11 0.99 8.19
C HIS A 502 38.40 2.16 7.56
N TYR A 503 38.44 3.29 8.24
CA TYR A 503 37.99 4.53 7.65
C TYR A 503 38.97 4.99 6.57
N ALA A 504 38.45 5.52 5.48
CA ALA A 504 39.26 6.11 4.42
C ALA A 504 40.10 7.26 4.99
N PRO A 505 41.40 7.36 4.61
CA PRO A 505 42.18 8.53 4.98
C PRO A 505 41.53 9.79 4.39
N PRO A 506 41.68 10.95 5.03
CA PRO A 506 41.14 12.19 4.49
C PRO A 506 41.74 12.47 3.10
N GLU A 507 40.90 12.93 2.18
CA GLU A 507 41.31 13.36 0.85
C GLU A 507 40.73 14.74 0.57
N ILE A 508 41.56 15.63 0.05
CA ILE A 508 41.14 16.98 -0.34
C ILE A 508 41.16 17.02 -1.85
N SER A 509 40.00 17.24 -2.46
CA SER A 509 39.87 17.31 -3.91
C SER A 509 39.84 18.75 -4.41
N SER A 510 39.33 19.67 -3.60
CA SER A 510 39.07 21.05 -4.00
C SER A 510 38.93 21.99 -2.80
N TYR A 511 38.79 23.28 -3.08
CA TYR A 511 38.57 24.34 -2.12
C TYR A 511 37.71 25.44 -2.75
N TYR A 512 37.08 26.28 -1.94
CA TYR A 512 36.51 27.55 -2.40
C TYR A 512 36.69 28.61 -1.35
N VAL A 513 36.68 29.87 -1.77
CA VAL A 513 36.93 31.01 -0.88
C VAL A 513 35.64 31.78 -0.73
N ASP A 514 35.12 31.87 0.48
CA ASP A 514 34.07 32.81 0.85
C ASP A 514 34.75 34.12 1.28
N THR A 515 34.84 35.05 0.33
CA THR A 515 35.51 36.34 0.55
C THR A 515 34.75 37.24 1.51
N ASP A 516 33.42 37.10 1.58
CA ASP A 516 32.56 37.95 2.40
C ASP A 516 32.75 37.64 3.88
N ASN A 517 32.93 36.35 4.21
CA ASN A 517 33.18 35.90 5.58
C ASN A 517 34.67 35.67 5.87
N GLY A 518 35.54 35.78 4.87
CA GLY A 518 36.97 35.53 5.01
C GLY A 518 37.30 34.08 5.36
N ILE A 519 36.64 33.13 4.70
CA ILE A 519 36.77 31.69 4.96
C ILE A 519 37.28 30.97 3.71
N ILE A 520 38.17 30.00 3.88
CA ILE A 520 38.50 29.00 2.86
C ILE A 520 37.85 27.69 3.26
N PHE A 521 36.98 27.17 2.41
CA PHE A 521 36.41 25.84 2.51
C PHE A 521 37.27 24.88 1.70
N PHE A 522 37.59 23.72 2.23
CA PHE A 522 38.16 22.60 1.48
C PHE A 522 37.13 21.50 1.37
N VAL A 523 36.94 21.00 0.17
CA VAL A 523 35.97 19.96 -0.18
C VAL A 523 36.72 18.66 -0.46
N GLY A 524 36.17 17.55 0.03
CA GLY A 524 36.84 16.26 0.03
C GLY A 524 36.06 15.17 0.74
N SER A 525 36.77 14.15 1.20
CA SER A 525 36.21 12.97 1.87
C SER A 525 37.08 12.53 3.05
N GLY A 526 36.59 11.61 3.88
CA GLY A 526 37.35 11.08 5.02
C GLY A 526 37.60 12.10 6.15
N PHE A 527 36.88 13.22 6.16
CA PHE A 527 36.97 14.21 7.24
C PHE A 527 36.21 13.73 8.48
N SER A 528 36.67 14.10 9.67
CA SER A 528 35.97 13.76 10.91
C SER A 528 34.66 14.51 11.05
N THR A 529 33.59 13.80 11.40
CA THR A 529 32.33 14.43 11.84
C THR A 529 32.31 14.76 13.34
N GLU A 530 33.34 14.39 14.09
CA GLU A 530 33.40 14.65 15.54
C GLU A 530 33.77 16.11 15.82
N SER A 531 33.06 16.73 16.76
CA SER A 531 33.25 18.13 17.15
C SER A 531 34.44 18.38 18.08
N GLN A 532 35.25 17.36 18.38
CA GLN A 532 36.38 17.51 19.29
C GLN A 532 37.49 18.35 18.65
N ALA A 533 37.94 19.39 19.36
CA ALA A 533 38.82 20.44 18.87
C ALA A 533 40.20 19.99 18.33
N ASN A 534 40.58 18.72 18.51
CA ASN A 534 41.87 18.16 18.08
C ASN A 534 41.72 16.99 17.10
N ALA A 535 40.51 16.61 16.69
CA ALA A 535 40.31 15.48 15.79
C ALA A 535 40.74 15.80 14.34
N ASN A 536 40.94 17.08 14.04
CA ASN A 536 40.99 17.63 12.70
C ASN A 536 42.01 18.77 12.68
N MET A 537 43.19 18.54 12.11
CA MET A 537 44.17 19.60 11.86
C MET A 537 44.40 19.75 10.38
N LEU A 538 44.36 20.99 9.89
CA LEU A 538 44.76 21.30 8.54
C LEU A 538 46.09 22.04 8.59
N THR A 539 47.07 21.56 7.84
CA THR A 539 48.35 22.24 7.61
C THR A 539 48.34 22.89 6.24
N MET A 540 48.49 24.23 6.19
CA MET A 540 48.77 24.98 4.96
C MET A 540 50.22 25.39 4.94
N SER A 541 50.90 25.25 3.81
CA SER A 541 52.25 25.79 3.63
C SER A 541 52.33 26.69 2.40
N ASP A 542 52.92 27.86 2.61
CA ASP A 542 53.40 28.77 1.56
C ASP A 542 54.91 28.90 1.76
N ASN A 543 55.71 28.43 0.79
CA ASN A 543 57.16 28.56 0.81
C ASN A 543 57.80 28.16 2.17
N ASP A 544 57.56 26.91 2.60
CA ASP A 544 58.13 26.25 3.79
C ASP A 544 57.67 26.71 5.19
N THR A 545 56.67 27.61 5.31
CA THR A 545 56.12 27.96 6.64
C THR A 545 54.79 27.24 6.89
N PRO A 546 54.75 26.13 7.64
CA PRO A 546 53.51 25.41 7.92
C PRO A 546 52.66 26.16 8.94
N TYR A 547 51.38 26.34 8.61
CA TYR A 547 50.36 26.84 9.50
C TYR A 547 49.36 25.72 9.78
N SER A 548 49.17 25.37 11.07
CA SER A 548 48.16 24.40 11.48
C SER A 548 46.98 25.09 12.15
N ALA A 549 45.77 24.82 11.67
CA ALA A 549 44.54 25.24 12.34
C ALA A 549 43.60 24.07 12.61
N PRO A 550 42.89 24.07 13.75
CA PRO A 550 41.70 23.25 13.89
C PRO A 550 40.66 23.75 12.88
N PHE A 551 40.03 22.84 12.16
CA PHE A 551 38.90 23.17 11.30
C PHE A 551 37.61 22.67 11.93
N SER A 552 36.53 23.40 11.70
CA SER A 552 35.19 22.93 12.06
C SER A 552 34.53 22.35 10.81
N ASN A 553 33.75 21.29 11.00
CA ASN A 553 32.96 20.70 9.94
C ASN A 553 31.52 21.13 10.06
N ARG A 554 30.99 21.66 8.95
CA ARG A 554 29.54 21.81 8.77
C ARG A 554 28.94 20.50 8.28
N GLU A 555 29.67 19.82 7.40
CA GLU A 555 29.31 18.55 6.78
C GLU A 555 30.58 17.70 6.59
N ALA A 556 30.48 16.37 6.49
CA ALA A 556 31.68 15.53 6.38
C ALA A 556 32.40 15.60 5.02
N SER A 557 31.84 16.35 4.07
CA SER A 557 32.43 16.60 2.75
C SER A 557 33.15 17.94 2.65
N SER A 558 33.09 18.80 3.68
CA SER A 558 33.72 20.11 3.62
C SER A 558 34.21 20.60 4.98
N ILE A 559 35.46 20.99 5.03
CA ILE A 559 36.15 21.59 6.18
C ILE A 559 36.37 23.07 5.89
N PHE A 560 36.52 23.92 6.91
CA PHE A 560 36.82 25.33 6.67
C PHE A 560 37.81 25.94 7.64
N VAL A 561 38.53 26.96 7.15
CA VAL A 561 39.55 27.72 7.90
C VAL A 561 39.33 29.21 7.67
N TYR A 562 39.41 30.00 8.74
CA TYR A 562 39.33 31.46 8.64
C TYR A 562 40.65 32.05 8.12
N ILE A 563 40.57 32.86 7.06
CA ILE A 563 41.71 33.57 6.48
C ILE A 563 42.37 34.49 7.52
N SER A 564 41.57 35.13 8.38
CA SER A 564 42.07 35.97 9.48
C SER A 564 42.87 35.21 10.53
N GLY A 565 42.73 33.88 10.58
CA GLY A 565 43.52 33.00 11.45
C GLY A 565 44.91 32.71 10.89
N LEU A 566 45.12 32.88 9.57
CA LEU A 566 46.39 32.60 8.91
C LEU A 566 47.41 33.68 9.26
N GLN A 567 48.63 33.28 9.66
CA GLN A 567 49.73 34.23 9.92
C GLN A 567 50.10 35.04 8.67
N LYS A 568 49.93 34.45 7.48
CA LYS A 568 50.13 35.07 6.18
C LYS A 568 49.06 34.53 5.22
N PRO A 569 47.99 35.28 4.93
CA PRO A 569 46.96 34.82 3.99
C PRO A 569 47.56 34.66 2.58
N PRO A 570 47.16 33.62 1.82
CA PRO A 570 47.64 33.43 0.46
C PRO A 570 47.21 34.59 -0.45
N THR A 571 48.08 34.96 -1.39
CA THR A 571 47.82 36.00 -2.38
C THR A 571 47.35 35.42 -3.72
N ALA A 572 46.56 36.17 -4.50
CA ALA A 572 46.03 35.67 -5.76
C ALA A 572 47.15 35.19 -6.70
N GLY A 573 47.00 33.97 -7.26
CA GLY A 573 47.99 33.30 -8.10
C GLY A 573 49.08 32.54 -7.34
N GLN A 574 49.10 32.61 -6.01
CA GLN A 574 50.09 31.91 -5.18
C GLN A 574 49.76 30.43 -5.07
N VAL A 575 50.77 29.57 -5.24
CA VAL A 575 50.64 28.13 -4.95
C VAL A 575 50.74 27.92 -3.44
N PHE A 576 49.81 27.17 -2.87
CA PHE A 576 49.86 26.75 -1.47
C PHE A 576 49.56 25.26 -1.38
N SER A 577 50.21 24.57 -0.46
CA SER A 577 49.96 23.15 -0.22
C SER A 577 49.10 22.95 1.01
N VAL A 578 48.25 21.93 0.97
CA VAL A 578 47.28 21.62 2.01
C VAL A 578 47.39 20.15 2.35
N GLN A 579 47.39 19.88 3.65
CA GLN A 579 47.31 18.54 4.19
C GLN A 579 46.37 18.51 5.37
N VAL A 580 45.54 17.48 5.45
CA VAL A 580 44.58 17.29 6.55
C VAL A 580 44.99 16.07 7.35
N VAL A 581 45.00 16.24 8.68
CA VAL A 581 45.12 15.17 9.66
C VAL A 581 43.76 15.00 10.32
N SER A 582 43.18 13.80 10.19
CA SER A 582 41.89 13.42 10.76
C SER A 582 42.09 12.20 11.65
N GLY A 583 41.97 12.38 12.98
CA GLY A 583 42.36 11.37 13.96
C GLY A 583 43.85 10.99 13.85
N SER A 584 44.13 9.71 13.57
CA SER A 584 45.50 9.20 13.34
C SER A 584 45.88 9.11 11.85
N GLN A 585 45.02 9.59 10.95
CA GLN A 585 45.22 9.51 9.49
C GLN A 585 45.61 10.86 8.92
N GLN A 586 46.42 10.83 7.87
CA GLN A 586 46.95 12.02 7.20
C GLN A 586 46.68 11.92 5.71
N SER A 587 46.17 12.99 5.12
CA SER A 587 45.95 13.09 3.68
C SER A 587 47.28 13.17 2.96
N LYS A 588 47.26 12.89 1.65
CA LYS A 588 48.33 13.37 0.77
C LYS A 588 48.34 14.90 0.82
N GLU A 589 49.53 15.47 0.71
CA GLU A 589 49.67 16.91 0.50
C GLU A 589 49.20 17.23 -0.92
N VAL A 590 48.31 18.22 -1.06
CA VAL A 590 47.75 18.66 -2.33
C VAL A 590 48.04 20.14 -2.50
N SER A 591 48.59 20.54 -3.65
CA SER A 591 48.86 21.94 -3.95
C SER A 591 47.74 22.55 -4.78
N PHE A 592 47.31 23.74 -4.39
CA PHE A 592 46.32 24.54 -5.09
C PHE A 592 46.92 25.89 -5.48
N VAL A 593 46.39 26.52 -6.53
CA VAL A 593 46.69 27.91 -6.87
C VAL A 593 45.59 28.78 -6.27
N TYR A 594 45.92 29.70 -5.38
CA TYR A 594 44.95 30.58 -4.72
C TYR A 594 44.29 31.53 -5.73
N GLY A 595 43.02 31.31 -6.03
CA GLY A 595 42.21 32.18 -6.88
C GLY A 595 41.27 33.04 -6.05
N ILE A 596 41.25 34.35 -6.33
CA ILE A 596 40.24 35.27 -5.77
C ILE A 596 38.98 35.36 -6.63
N ASN A 597 39.05 34.92 -7.89
CA ASN A 597 37.92 34.91 -8.81
C ASN A 597 37.12 33.62 -8.57
N GLN A 598 35.93 33.75 -7.97
CA GLN A 598 35.02 32.64 -7.76
C GLN A 598 34.45 32.13 -9.09
N ILE A 599 34.07 30.85 -9.10
CA ILE A 599 33.23 30.29 -10.16
C ILE A 599 31.84 30.90 -9.99
N GLY A 600 31.38 31.64 -11.00
CA GLY A 600 30.01 32.15 -11.05
C GLY A 600 29.21 31.39 -12.08
N ILE A 601 28.01 30.93 -11.75
CA ILE A 601 27.06 30.38 -12.73
C ILE A 601 25.90 31.37 -12.81
N ASN A 602 25.62 31.87 -14.01
CA ASN A 602 24.64 32.94 -14.20
C ASN A 602 23.21 32.42 -14.46
N ASP A 603 23.09 31.19 -14.96
CA ASP A 603 21.85 30.59 -15.42
C ASP A 603 21.49 29.32 -14.62
N ASP A 604 20.20 29.00 -14.54
CA ASP A 604 19.74 27.70 -14.04
C ASP A 604 20.30 26.57 -14.92
N ILE A 605 20.76 25.49 -14.29
CA ILE A 605 21.37 24.38 -15.02
C ILE A 605 20.28 23.40 -15.44
N ALA A 606 19.89 23.49 -16.71
CA ALA A 606 19.01 22.52 -17.35
C ALA A 606 19.84 21.55 -18.20
N PHE A 607 19.77 20.23 -17.95
CA PHE A 607 20.47 19.24 -18.78
C PHE A 607 19.60 18.04 -19.13
N ASN A 608 19.91 17.43 -20.28
CA ASN A 608 19.38 16.13 -20.69
C ASN A 608 20.49 15.08 -20.57
N SER A 609 20.19 13.95 -19.93
CA SER A 609 21.15 12.84 -19.78
C SER A 609 21.53 12.26 -21.16
N GLY A 610 22.81 12.33 -21.51
CA GLY A 610 23.35 11.91 -22.81
C GLY A 610 23.50 13.01 -23.86
N ASP A 611 23.03 14.22 -23.61
CA ASP A 611 23.18 15.37 -24.51
C ASP A 611 24.26 16.34 -24.03
N THR A 612 24.73 17.18 -24.95
CA THR A 612 25.63 18.30 -24.64
C THR A 612 24.84 19.45 -23.99
N THR A 613 25.37 19.96 -22.88
CA THR A 613 24.83 21.07 -22.11
C THR A 613 25.83 22.21 -22.12
N VAL A 614 25.35 23.45 -22.27
CA VAL A 614 26.16 24.68 -22.23
C VAL A 614 25.60 25.56 -21.14
N ILE A 615 26.46 26.01 -20.22
CA ILE A 615 26.10 26.96 -19.16
C ILE A 615 26.96 28.22 -19.27
N SER A 616 26.38 29.37 -18.94
CA SER A 616 27.09 30.65 -18.90
C SER A 616 27.48 31.03 -17.47
N GLY A 617 28.59 31.74 -17.33
CA GLY A 617 29.16 32.00 -16.02
C GLY A 617 30.43 32.82 -16.05
N THR A 618 31.19 32.76 -14.96
CA THR A 618 32.55 33.26 -14.84
C THR A 618 33.44 32.07 -14.45
N PHE A 619 34.31 31.66 -15.35
CA PHE A 619 35.17 30.48 -15.17
C PHE A 619 36.66 30.89 -15.18
N PRO A 620 37.48 30.44 -14.23
CA PRO A 620 38.85 30.93 -14.06
C PRO A 620 39.90 30.26 -14.98
N THR A 621 39.49 29.32 -15.85
CA THR A 621 40.39 28.61 -16.76
C THR A 621 39.80 28.50 -18.16
N THR A 622 40.66 28.34 -19.16
CA THR A 622 40.29 27.93 -20.53
C THR A 622 40.73 26.50 -20.84
N ASP A 623 41.24 25.77 -19.85
CA ASP A 623 41.71 24.38 -19.98
C ASP A 623 40.64 23.40 -19.45
N PRO A 624 39.95 22.64 -20.33
CA PRO A 624 38.91 21.69 -19.94
C PRO A 624 39.43 20.57 -19.02
N SER A 625 40.72 20.23 -19.09
CA SER A 625 41.30 19.16 -18.27
C SER A 625 41.35 19.50 -16.77
N LYS A 626 41.20 20.79 -16.45
CA LYS A 626 41.12 21.30 -15.08
C LYS A 626 39.69 21.33 -14.53
N VAL A 627 38.69 20.91 -15.30
CA VAL A 627 37.26 21.00 -14.94
C VAL A 627 36.69 19.62 -14.63
N SER A 628 36.11 19.46 -13.45
CA SER A 628 35.36 18.27 -13.03
C SER A 628 33.92 18.64 -12.71
N ILE A 629 32.97 17.85 -13.20
CA ILE A 629 31.53 18.08 -13.05
C ILE A 629 30.88 16.80 -12.54
N VAL A 630 30.18 16.88 -11.42
CA VAL A 630 29.50 15.74 -10.78
C VAL A 630 28.08 16.11 -10.40
N ILE A 631 27.13 15.23 -10.74
CA ILE A 631 25.72 15.38 -10.37
C ILE A 631 25.34 14.26 -9.40
N LYS A 632 24.76 14.61 -8.24
CA LYS A 632 24.42 13.63 -7.20
C LYS A 632 22.96 13.20 -7.30
N LYS A 633 22.72 11.88 -7.30
CA LYS A 633 21.38 11.27 -7.22
C LYS A 633 21.36 10.24 -6.10
N ASP A 634 20.64 10.53 -5.02
CA ASP A 634 20.59 9.68 -3.82
C ASP A 634 22.01 9.35 -3.30
N TYR A 635 22.43 8.09 -3.40
CA TYR A 635 23.73 7.55 -3.00
C TYR A 635 24.74 7.40 -4.15
N TYR A 636 24.38 7.84 -5.37
CA TYR A 636 25.21 7.69 -6.56
C TYR A 636 25.67 9.05 -7.11
N PHE A 637 26.84 9.06 -7.74
CA PHE A 637 27.43 10.23 -8.40
C PHE A 637 27.51 9.98 -9.91
N ILE A 638 27.11 10.98 -10.70
CA ILE A 638 27.17 10.96 -12.16
C ILE A 638 28.29 11.89 -12.57
N GLU A 639 29.39 11.33 -13.04
CA GLU A 639 30.53 12.10 -13.57
C GLU A 639 30.22 12.54 -15.01
N CYS A 640 30.32 13.84 -15.27
CA CYS A 640 30.12 14.42 -16.59
C CYS A 640 31.47 14.76 -17.23
N THR A 641 31.53 14.70 -18.56
CA THR A 641 32.73 15.01 -19.34
C THR A 641 32.69 16.46 -19.81
N THR A 642 33.68 17.25 -19.42
CA THR A 642 33.87 18.62 -19.94
C THR A 642 34.35 18.56 -21.39
N LEU A 643 33.66 19.28 -22.27
CA LEU A 643 33.99 19.38 -23.70
C LEU A 643 34.82 20.63 -23.97
N GLU A 644 34.33 21.79 -23.53
CA GLU A 644 34.98 23.08 -23.73
C GLU A 644 34.75 23.99 -22.52
N VAL A 645 35.74 24.83 -22.19
CA VAL A 645 35.60 25.88 -21.17
C VAL A 645 36.29 27.15 -21.65
N SER A 646 35.62 28.28 -21.47
CA SER A 646 36.13 29.62 -21.67
C SER A 646 35.84 30.44 -20.42
N ASN A 647 36.31 31.69 -20.37
CA ASN A 647 36.04 32.54 -19.21
C ASN A 647 34.55 32.83 -18.97
N THR A 648 33.67 32.60 -19.96
CA THR A 648 32.24 32.92 -19.89
C THR A 648 31.29 31.76 -20.17
N LEU A 649 31.79 30.64 -20.73
CA LEU A 649 30.98 29.49 -21.14
C LEU A 649 31.65 28.18 -20.74
N LEU A 650 30.85 27.24 -20.24
CA LEU A 650 31.25 25.86 -19.95
C LEU A 650 30.32 24.90 -20.70
N THR A 651 30.90 24.00 -21.48
CA THR A 651 30.19 22.99 -22.27
C THR A 651 30.58 21.60 -21.79
N PHE A 652 29.60 20.75 -21.47
CA PHE A 652 29.82 19.40 -20.96
C PHE A 652 28.74 18.41 -21.40
N THR A 653 28.98 17.13 -21.18
CA THR A 653 27.99 16.06 -21.43
C THR A 653 27.97 15.09 -20.26
N CYS A 654 26.79 14.63 -19.85
CA CYS A 654 26.65 13.60 -18.81
C CYS A 654 26.23 12.26 -19.44
N PRO A 655 26.65 11.10 -18.91
CA PRO A 655 26.25 9.80 -19.44
C PRO A 655 24.73 9.59 -19.36
N LYS A 656 24.20 8.70 -20.22
CA LYS A 656 22.78 8.30 -20.20
C LYS A 656 22.45 7.56 -18.90
N SER A 657 21.36 7.94 -18.25
CA SER A 657 20.93 7.40 -16.96
C SER A 657 19.40 7.43 -16.82
N ASP A 658 18.85 6.55 -15.98
CA ASP A 658 17.41 6.44 -15.71
C ASP A 658 16.92 7.52 -14.73
N ILE A 659 17.34 8.78 -14.90
CA ILE A 659 16.86 9.89 -14.06
C ILE A 659 15.45 10.30 -14.50
N VAL A 660 14.57 10.50 -13.51
CA VAL A 660 13.21 10.99 -13.72
C VAL A 660 13.26 12.47 -14.09
N VAL A 661 12.52 12.84 -15.13
CA VAL A 661 12.40 14.21 -15.63
C VAL A 661 11.78 15.13 -14.58
N GLY A 662 12.25 16.36 -14.49
CA GLY A 662 11.81 17.36 -13.52
C GLY A 662 12.37 17.17 -12.11
N THR A 663 13.39 16.31 -11.96
CA THR A 663 14.08 16.16 -10.67
C THR A 663 15.18 17.20 -10.54
N ASP A 664 15.16 17.92 -9.42
CA ASP A 664 16.24 18.81 -8.99
C ASP A 664 17.34 18.01 -8.31
N LEU A 665 18.56 18.09 -8.83
CA LEU A 665 19.71 17.33 -8.35
C LEU A 665 20.86 18.28 -7.97
N PRO A 666 21.61 18.00 -6.89
CA PRO A 666 22.83 18.73 -6.59
C PRO A 666 23.85 18.62 -7.73
N PHE A 667 24.36 19.76 -8.16
CA PHE A 667 25.38 19.94 -9.20
C PHE A 667 26.66 20.47 -8.57
N TYR A 668 27.77 19.77 -8.78
CA TYR A 668 29.08 20.12 -8.26
C TYR A 668 30.05 20.40 -9.41
N LEU A 669 30.69 21.57 -9.39
CA LEU A 669 31.66 22.03 -10.38
C LEU A 669 32.98 22.36 -9.70
N THR A 670 34.06 21.73 -10.16
CA THR A 670 35.43 22.01 -9.71
C THR A 670 36.29 22.49 -10.87
N ILE A 671 37.00 23.62 -10.74
CA ILE A 671 37.92 24.18 -11.74
C ILE A 671 39.26 24.53 -11.11
N ASP A 672 40.33 23.82 -11.48
CA ASP A 672 41.69 24.03 -10.94
C ASP A 672 41.72 23.99 -9.40
N GLY A 673 40.88 23.12 -8.84
CA GLY A 673 40.66 23.01 -7.40
C GLY A 673 39.63 23.99 -6.82
N LEU A 674 39.14 25.02 -7.54
CA LEU A 674 38.04 25.87 -7.06
C LEU A 674 36.70 25.14 -7.15
N PHE A 675 35.87 25.16 -6.11
CA PHE A 675 34.59 24.45 -6.05
C PHE A 675 33.38 25.39 -6.09
N CYS A 676 32.30 24.95 -6.72
CA CYS A 676 30.98 25.58 -6.72
C CYS A 676 29.90 24.51 -6.70
N ASP A 677 28.89 24.67 -5.85
CA ASP A 677 27.68 23.84 -5.83
C ASP A 677 26.43 24.66 -6.17
N THR A 678 25.50 24.02 -6.88
CA THR A 678 24.17 24.55 -7.18
C THR A 678 23.19 23.40 -7.45
N ILE A 679 22.01 23.70 -7.96
CA ILE A 679 20.99 22.73 -8.36
C ILE A 679 20.93 22.67 -9.89
N ALA A 680 20.84 21.46 -10.44
CA ALA A 680 20.54 21.21 -11.83
C ALA A 680 19.20 20.48 -11.98
N THR A 681 18.37 20.94 -12.90
CA THR A 681 17.07 20.33 -13.20
C THR A 681 17.18 19.47 -14.46
N VAL A 682 16.72 18.22 -14.37
CA VAL A 682 16.71 17.31 -15.52
C VAL A 682 15.51 17.58 -16.41
N TYR A 683 15.75 17.99 -17.66
CA TYR A 683 14.68 18.09 -18.66
C TYR A 683 14.67 16.87 -19.57
N GLN A 684 13.53 16.63 -20.21
CA GLN A 684 13.46 15.80 -21.39
C GLN A 684 12.90 16.68 -22.50
N VAL A 685 13.77 17.13 -23.39
CA VAL A 685 13.30 17.45 -24.73
C VAL A 685 13.22 16.10 -25.43
N TYR A 686 12.05 15.46 -25.44
CA TYR A 686 11.80 14.42 -26.43
C TYR A 686 12.10 15.06 -27.78
N GLY A 687 13.22 14.68 -28.41
CA GLY A 687 13.41 14.93 -29.82
C GLY A 687 12.14 14.47 -30.49
N THR A 688 11.40 15.40 -31.10
CA THR A 688 10.15 15.10 -31.81
C THR A 688 10.43 13.90 -32.71
N TYR A 689 9.82 12.76 -32.38
CA TYR A 689 9.90 11.57 -33.20
C TYR A 689 9.26 11.93 -34.55
N THR A 690 10.08 12.25 -35.55
CA THR A 690 9.64 12.24 -36.94
C THR A 690 9.46 10.77 -37.30
N PRO A 691 8.22 10.28 -37.47
CA PRO A 691 8.01 8.91 -37.91
C PRO A 691 8.72 8.70 -39.25
N PRO A 692 9.29 7.52 -39.50
CA PRO A 692 9.83 7.22 -40.81
C PRO A 692 8.73 7.42 -41.86
N PRO A 693 9.05 8.00 -43.03
CA PRO A 693 8.05 8.30 -44.04
C PRO A 693 7.30 7.01 -44.38
N THR A 694 5.99 7.03 -44.14
CA THR A 694 5.09 5.96 -44.57
C THR A 694 5.29 5.78 -46.07
N PRO A 695 5.54 4.55 -46.58
CA PRO A 695 5.63 4.35 -48.02
C PRO A 695 4.28 4.76 -48.63
N SER A 696 4.33 5.76 -49.51
CA SER A 696 3.14 6.26 -50.20
C SER A 696 2.42 5.10 -50.91
N PRO A 697 1.10 4.96 -50.75
CA PRO A 697 0.32 4.13 -51.64
C PRO A 697 0.44 4.70 -53.06
N ILE A 698 0.70 3.83 -54.02
CA ILE A 698 0.60 4.14 -55.43
C ILE A 698 -0.89 4.33 -55.72
N ASP A 699 -1.33 5.59 -55.77
CA ASP A 699 -2.67 5.93 -56.23
C ASP A 699 -2.66 6.32 -57.70
N SER A 700 -3.26 5.45 -58.49
CA SER A 700 -3.78 5.73 -59.80
C SER A 700 -5.10 6.51 -59.71
N SER A 701 -5.22 7.50 -60.60
CA SER A 701 -6.45 8.14 -61.13
C SER A 701 -7.15 9.25 -60.33
N SER A 702 -6.77 10.49 -60.69
CA SER A 702 -7.64 11.57 -61.19
C SER A 702 -9.13 11.64 -60.81
N SER A 703 -9.55 12.72 -60.12
CA SER A 703 -10.49 13.71 -60.68
C SER A 703 -10.72 14.94 -59.75
N SER A 704 -10.27 16.09 -60.24
CA SER A 704 -10.83 17.46 -60.19
C SER A 704 -11.81 17.97 -59.10
N SER A 705 -11.36 19.04 -58.41
CA SER A 705 -12.01 20.36 -58.17
C SER A 705 -13.00 20.54 -57.00
N PRO A 706 -13.25 21.78 -56.51
CA PRO A 706 -12.31 22.83 -56.06
C PRO A 706 -12.68 23.49 -54.70
N SER A 707 -11.73 24.26 -54.17
CA SER A 707 -11.77 25.18 -53.00
C SER A 707 -12.92 26.21 -53.00
N PRO A 708 -13.31 26.82 -51.85
CA PRO A 708 -12.62 28.04 -51.38
C PRO A 708 -12.47 28.28 -49.86
N SER A 709 -11.45 29.09 -49.55
CA SER A 709 -11.01 29.80 -48.32
C SER A 709 -12.07 30.78 -47.70
N PRO A 710 -11.72 31.70 -46.75
CA PRO A 710 -11.09 31.58 -45.41
C PRO A 710 -11.77 32.45 -44.29
N SER A 711 -11.34 32.22 -43.03
CA SER A 711 -11.25 33.20 -41.89
C SER A 711 -12.54 33.79 -41.28
N PRO A 712 -12.51 34.44 -40.07
CA PRO A 712 -11.51 34.52 -39.00
C PRO A 712 -12.06 34.24 -37.56
N SER A 713 -11.15 34.21 -36.58
CA SER A 713 -11.40 34.33 -35.13
C SER A 713 -12.22 35.58 -34.74
N PRO A 714 -12.74 35.63 -33.50
CA PRO A 714 -12.01 36.40 -32.48
C PRO A 714 -11.98 35.81 -31.06
N SER A 715 -10.84 36.05 -30.42
CA SER A 715 -10.58 36.39 -29.01
C SER A 715 -11.77 36.55 -28.04
N GLN A 716 -11.64 35.98 -26.84
CA GLN A 716 -12.04 36.56 -25.55
C GLN A 716 -11.21 35.90 -24.42
N THR A 717 -10.25 36.62 -23.85
CA THR A 717 -10.26 37.26 -22.51
C THR A 717 -10.27 36.32 -21.30
N SER A 718 -9.10 36.30 -20.67
CA SER A 718 -8.77 36.19 -19.25
C SER A 718 -9.89 36.46 -18.23
N SER A 719 -10.01 35.55 -17.27
CA SER A 719 -10.31 35.88 -15.88
C SER A 719 -9.54 34.93 -14.95
N SER A 720 -8.57 35.50 -14.26
CA SER A 720 -7.87 34.95 -13.11
C SER A 720 -8.78 35.03 -11.89
N ASP A 721 -9.07 33.88 -11.28
CA ASP A 721 -9.64 33.84 -9.92
C ASP A 721 -8.58 33.26 -8.97
N GLU A 722 -8.16 34.13 -8.05
CA GLU A 722 -7.42 33.80 -6.84
C GLU A 722 -8.26 32.88 -5.96
N VAL A 723 -7.69 31.75 -5.53
CA VAL A 723 -8.24 30.96 -4.43
C VAL A 723 -7.26 31.01 -3.27
N SER A 724 -7.55 31.91 -2.33
CA SER A 724 -7.05 31.85 -0.96
C SER A 724 -7.90 30.85 -0.17
N SER A 725 -7.29 29.85 0.46
CA SER A 725 -7.94 29.14 1.57
C SER A 725 -6.92 28.78 2.64
N SER A 726 -6.95 29.57 3.70
CA SER A 726 -6.32 29.30 4.99
C SER A 726 -6.92 28.05 5.63
N LEU A 727 -6.09 27.04 5.87
CA LEU A 727 -6.43 25.87 6.68
C LEU A 727 -6.46 26.29 8.17
N LYS A 728 -7.65 26.40 8.77
CA LYS A 728 -7.81 26.44 10.22
C LYS A 728 -8.21 25.05 10.71
N LEU A 729 -7.30 24.38 11.42
CA LEU A 729 -7.61 23.20 12.22
C LEU A 729 -8.29 23.66 13.52
N GLU A 730 -9.53 23.25 13.71
CA GLU A 730 -10.19 23.27 15.03
C GLU A 730 -10.34 21.83 15.51
N PHE A 731 -9.57 21.45 16.53
CA PHE A 731 -9.75 20.21 17.26
C PHE A 731 -10.70 20.45 18.44
N PRO A 732 -11.78 19.67 18.61
CA PRO A 732 -12.61 19.76 19.80
C PRO A 732 -11.87 19.16 21.01
N LEU A 733 -11.73 19.98 22.06
CA LEU A 733 -11.07 19.69 23.35
C LEU A 733 -11.69 18.50 24.13
N THR A 734 -12.74 17.87 23.61
CA THR A 734 -13.45 16.74 24.23
C THR A 734 -12.75 15.40 24.06
N LEU A 735 -11.82 15.26 23.09
CA LEU A 735 -11.10 13.99 22.87
C LEU A 735 -9.97 13.74 23.89
N ILE A 736 -9.42 14.81 24.51
CA ILE A 736 -8.31 14.71 25.46
C ILE A 736 -8.79 14.32 26.88
N LEU A 737 -10.05 14.62 27.23
CA LEU A 737 -10.61 14.24 28.52
C LEU A 737 -10.97 12.74 28.60
N GLY A 738 -11.29 12.11 27.46
CA GLY A 738 -11.61 10.68 27.40
C GLY A 738 -10.41 9.76 27.63
N ILE A 739 -9.21 10.20 27.27
CA ILE A 739 -7.98 9.39 27.39
C ILE A 739 -7.43 9.42 28.84
N PHE A 740 -7.67 10.49 29.61
CA PHE A 740 -7.25 10.57 31.01
C PHE A 740 -8.12 9.77 31.99
N LEU A 741 -9.40 9.53 31.66
CA LEU A 741 -10.31 8.77 32.52
C LEU A 741 -10.11 7.25 32.39
N PHE A 742 -9.54 6.77 31.28
CA PHE A 742 -9.28 5.34 31.07
C PHE A 742 -7.98 4.85 31.76
N SER A 743 -7.07 5.75 32.15
CA SER A 743 -5.85 5.40 32.89
C SER A 743 -6.02 5.40 34.42
N LEU A 744 -7.17 5.85 34.93
CA LEU A 744 -7.47 5.90 36.38
C LEU A 744 -8.26 4.67 36.89
N PHE A 745 -8.66 3.76 36.01
CA PHE A 745 -9.34 2.51 36.35
C PHE A 745 -8.61 1.28 35.79
N LYS A 746 -7.33 1.16 36.17
CA LYS A 746 -6.61 -0.11 36.18
C LYS A 746 -5.98 -0.34 37.54
#